data_AF-A0A2E5TNZ5-F1
#
_entry.id   AF-A0A2E5TNZ5-F1
#
_cell.length_a   1.000
_cell.length_b   1.000
_cell.length_c   1.000
_cell.angle_alpha   90.00
_cell.angle_beta   90.00
_cell.angle_gamma   90.00
#
_symmetry.space_group_name_H-M   'P 1'
#
loop_
_entity.id
_entity.type
_entity.pdbx_description
1 polymer ?
#
loop_
_entity_poly.entity_id
_entity_poly.type
_entity_poly.pdbx_seq_one_letter_code
_entity_poly.pdbx_strand_id
1 'polypeptide(L)'
;MRYFSLILTLLLFSMSLHASDIVVNIDPNPVQLESYFRISVVSEKPIKEAILLVGDDMFPLKKVSDQLFKIKLKAFNDLDSNNVFVNVVFTSSKVQMLPVQINVSQGNVYQPGINVSIDSDNFNSVSIDNTKLEIEYLEDKLDLLDQKNKRLNNEIANLNQRLKNQNQLDLTKKEIAQEQKKLDQLTDLLKQEMISKQNSIMELKKQMELFNLRQDEFNKREQELTSLSVNLSKQSEELLNKEQKIAQEKLLIQQKETAINQQRSLVKTSQLEVVKDRNMVDKMKNEIYVQKKELEKRNKQIRKKEKDLDTVIASIETNKSNLNSKEKQLKGLSIKINSERQNLMRVSEKLDVKKKQLDLEKNKFYQEKSEKEKNLKQAQKNVNEFEKKLLGTVSELSRLEKDYLDRSSQFLKEKERLDNDRLNYEKEKKAFDLEYSNLKLMESKIAVRVEILNNLGQHIDSQLSLLHKQISESEQTKKSYELDMSGKVGYLNNLTKLIEKRANKMEYRNKRLIVKNKQLSQRLASITAPDYRYSFSPYFGVRISDDSKSEYDEYGINFSAFLEKGYSVTLGVGTASYMKNSNSNHQNIVNESMGYISLAYLLNPKEQLGFYIRSLVSRPLKMAAAEINFGAGLDLKYHHNAKFSSFFGGYFLEAPYFSFGVEKYIIPTFKKSIAFDNQKNTPTVDEFEIENQATFDSNNDVFLSFNSIRPYFCFFPKSQRFDDVSSSWYEASVNRTSSLGLFDLKNSTVFNPKGYLTFKDISYSLVWARYIDQMVKPAPIKVEFSIVSDIQQSVFLSFYIFDKNGNKIKQLVDKKEFFIGDHSFTFDPQFSSLQEGSYTLVCDVFVNKISKAKSVGYNLESILITSYKEDFIINGGTSLTDFPEIKANFNAKETVPYIKQAIDYNWLSFDKNDIDLFSNQAVTRLDFIEIVGRFLLEEGAQNRNIEVDLTYYKDLSLIPKEKQKFLKEYVIELGYGGDQNQKLNPYQYLTRAEFAVILDRLLLWKQKMLDDKNINLNFSELVVN
;
A
#
# COMPACT_ATOMS: atom_id res chain seq x y z
N MET A 1 -8.17 63.78 59.58
CA MET A 1 -8.92 62.84 58.71
C MET A 1 -9.53 63.49 57.46
N ARG A 2 -10.27 64.61 57.54
CA ARG A 2 -10.84 65.27 56.34
C ARG A 2 -9.80 65.88 55.37
N TYR A 3 -8.65 66.36 55.86
CA TYR A 3 -7.54 66.81 55.00
C TYR A 3 -6.80 65.65 54.31
N PHE A 4 -6.78 64.47 54.93
CA PHE A 4 -6.11 63.29 54.37
C PHE A 4 -6.92 62.70 53.20
N SER A 5 -8.26 62.73 53.29
CA SER A 5 -9.15 62.29 52.21
C SER A 5 -9.17 63.26 51.02
N LEU A 6 -9.04 64.57 51.24
CA LEU A 6 -8.99 65.58 50.17
C LEU A 6 -7.65 65.54 49.40
N ILE A 7 -6.54 65.27 50.10
CA ILE A 7 -5.23 65.04 49.49
C ILE A 7 -5.21 63.71 48.71
N LEU A 8 -5.86 62.66 49.24
CA LEU A 8 -5.94 61.36 48.57
C LEU A 8 -6.84 61.39 47.31
N THR A 9 -7.88 62.23 47.27
CA THR A 9 -8.73 62.40 46.07
C THR A 9 -8.15 63.35 45.02
N LEU A 10 -7.38 64.37 45.42
CA LEU A 10 -6.56 65.17 44.48
C LEU A 10 -5.43 64.34 43.85
N LEU A 11 -4.89 63.33 44.55
CA LEU A 11 -3.88 62.41 44.02
C LEU A 11 -4.44 61.33 43.09
N LEU A 12 -5.74 61.01 43.18
CA LEU A 12 -6.34 59.89 42.43
C LEU A 12 -7.04 60.29 41.11
N PHE A 13 -7.24 61.58 40.82
CA PHE A 13 -7.88 62.05 39.58
C PHE A 13 -7.06 62.99 38.70
N SER A 14 -5.81 63.29 39.05
CA SER A 14 -4.83 63.69 38.05
C SER A 14 -4.14 62.42 37.53
N MET A 15 -4.60 61.85 36.42
CA MET A 15 -3.64 61.17 35.53
C MET A 15 -2.72 62.25 34.96
N SER A 16 -1.74 62.62 35.77
CA SER A 16 -0.58 63.37 35.36
C SER A 16 0.14 62.50 34.33
N LEU A 17 0.08 62.87 33.04
CA LEU A 17 1.16 62.49 32.13
C LEU A 17 2.40 63.17 32.72
N HIS A 18 3.25 62.38 33.36
CA HIS A 18 4.51 62.90 33.86
C HIS A 18 5.36 63.28 32.64
N ALA A 19 6.12 64.36 32.76
CA ALA A 19 7.10 64.74 31.74
C ALA A 19 8.12 63.62 31.46
N SER A 20 8.19 62.59 32.32
CA SER A 20 8.99 61.37 32.15
C SER A 20 8.46 60.38 31.11
N ASP A 21 7.20 60.49 30.67
CA ASP A 21 6.61 59.54 29.70
C ASP A 21 6.97 59.88 28.24
N ILE A 22 7.61 61.04 28.02
CA ILE A 22 8.04 61.54 26.72
C ILE A 22 9.48 62.03 26.87
N VAL A 23 10.43 61.29 26.30
CA VAL A 23 11.84 61.69 26.30
C VAL A 23 12.14 62.37 24.97
N VAL A 24 12.45 63.66 25.02
CA VAL A 24 13.00 64.41 23.89
C VAL A 24 14.52 64.40 24.05
N ASN A 25 15.19 63.64 23.20
CA ASN A 25 16.65 63.60 23.17
C ASN A 25 17.18 64.51 22.06
N ILE A 26 18.18 65.31 22.39
CA ILE A 26 18.87 66.21 21.46
C ILE A 26 20.34 65.88 21.52
N ASP A 27 20.88 65.48 20.37
CA ASP A 27 22.25 65.00 20.30
C ASP A 27 22.98 65.64 19.09
N PRO A 28 24.08 66.38 19.31
CA PRO A 28 24.65 66.81 20.61
C PRO A 28 23.87 67.99 21.25
N ASN A 29 23.98 68.21 22.57
CA ASN A 29 23.53 69.44 23.25
C ASN A 29 24.58 69.86 24.30
N PRO A 30 25.30 71.00 24.17
CA PRO A 30 25.11 72.09 23.21
C PRO A 30 25.48 71.72 21.76
N VAL A 31 24.70 72.24 20.80
CA VAL A 31 24.93 72.07 19.36
C VAL A 31 25.91 73.15 18.88
N GLN A 32 26.83 72.82 17.96
CA GLN A 32 27.67 73.84 17.30
C GLN A 32 26.94 74.47 16.11
N LEU A 33 27.10 75.78 15.88
CA LEU A 33 26.51 76.46 14.73
C LEU A 33 26.89 75.76 13.41
N GLU A 34 25.94 75.63 12.46
CA GLU A 34 26.11 74.92 11.18
C GLU A 34 26.39 73.39 11.27
N SER A 35 26.41 72.80 12.46
CA SER A 35 26.56 71.34 12.62
C SER A 35 25.21 70.63 12.55
N TYR A 36 25.21 69.36 12.14
CA TYR A 36 23.98 68.56 12.16
C TYR A 36 23.72 68.04 13.56
N PHE A 37 22.49 68.20 14.02
CA PHE A 37 22.02 67.64 15.28
C PHE A 37 20.72 66.86 15.05
N ARG A 38 20.45 65.94 15.97
CA ARG A 38 19.28 65.07 15.92
C ARG A 38 18.37 65.39 17.08
N ILE A 39 17.07 65.52 16.79
CA ILE A 39 16.04 65.49 17.81
C ILE A 39 15.25 64.20 17.63
N SER A 40 15.06 63.47 18.73
CA SER A 40 14.20 62.29 18.78
C SER A 40 13.23 62.38 19.95
N VAL A 41 11.97 62.04 19.69
CA VAL A 41 10.91 61.96 20.69
C VAL A 41 10.52 60.50 20.85
N VAL A 42 10.69 59.99 22.07
CA VAL A 42 10.33 58.62 22.46
C VAL A 42 9.20 58.71 23.47
N SER A 43 8.13 57.93 23.30
CA SER A 43 7.09 57.80 24.33
C SER A 43 6.61 56.35 24.46
N GLU A 44 6.28 55.94 25.68
CA GLU A 44 5.66 54.64 25.93
C GLU A 44 4.24 54.55 25.32
N LYS A 45 3.56 55.69 25.13
CA LYS A 45 2.21 55.74 24.54
C LYS A 45 2.28 56.07 23.04
N PRO A 46 1.38 55.50 22.21
CA PRO A 46 1.44 55.68 20.76
C PRO A 46 1.18 57.13 20.33
N ILE A 47 2.20 57.73 19.71
CA ILE A 47 2.23 59.09 19.18
C ILE A 47 1.65 59.07 17.76
N LYS A 48 0.71 59.97 17.51
CA LYS A 48 0.11 60.17 16.19
C LYS A 48 1.00 61.07 15.32
N GLU A 49 1.49 62.18 15.89
CA GLU A 49 2.30 63.17 15.19
C GLU A 49 3.20 63.93 16.18
N ALA A 50 4.38 64.36 15.73
CA ALA A 50 5.30 65.20 16.50
C ALA A 50 5.93 66.29 15.60
N ILE A 51 5.93 67.54 16.05
CA ILE A 51 6.38 68.71 15.28
C ILE A 51 7.30 69.57 16.15
N LEU A 52 8.47 69.93 15.64
CA LEU A 52 9.34 70.94 16.24
C LEU A 52 8.92 72.33 15.75
N LEU A 53 8.71 73.25 16.67
CA LEU A 53 8.35 74.65 16.45
C LEU A 53 9.55 75.51 16.87
N VAL A 54 10.07 76.33 15.97
CA VAL A 54 11.14 77.29 16.23
C VAL A 54 10.63 78.66 15.77
N GLY A 55 10.12 79.47 16.70
CA GLY A 55 9.38 80.69 16.33
C GLY A 55 8.10 80.36 15.55
N ASP A 56 7.96 80.90 14.34
CA ASP A 56 6.82 80.65 13.43
C ASP A 56 7.05 79.45 12.48
N ASP A 57 8.26 78.89 12.45
CA ASP A 57 8.62 77.79 11.54
C ASP A 57 8.31 76.42 12.14
N MET A 58 7.70 75.56 11.33
CA MET A 58 7.26 74.21 11.72
C MET A 58 8.05 73.12 11.00
N PHE A 59 8.71 72.24 11.75
CA PHE A 59 9.50 71.13 11.26
C PHE A 59 8.90 69.79 11.73
N PRO A 60 8.16 69.05 10.87
CA PRO A 60 7.53 67.80 11.25
C PRO A 60 8.57 66.68 11.43
N LEU A 61 8.49 65.93 12.54
CA LEU A 61 9.37 64.79 12.79
C LEU A 61 8.90 63.55 12.01
N LYS A 62 9.84 62.78 11.49
CA LYS A 62 9.55 61.56 10.72
C LYS A 62 9.24 60.40 11.67
N LYS A 63 8.11 59.74 11.45
CA LYS A 63 7.70 58.53 12.17
C LYS A 63 8.66 57.38 11.89
N VAL A 64 9.16 56.73 12.93
CA VAL A 64 9.98 55.51 12.86
C VAL A 64 9.19 54.32 13.38
N SER A 65 8.42 54.52 14.45
CA SER A 65 7.43 53.58 14.98
C SER A 65 6.27 54.36 15.62
N ASP A 66 5.23 53.66 16.10
CA ASP A 66 4.13 54.30 16.84
C ASP A 66 4.61 54.99 18.13
N GLN A 67 5.83 54.74 18.59
CA GLN A 67 6.40 55.24 19.85
C GLN A 67 7.65 56.12 19.65
N LEU A 68 8.16 56.25 18.41
CA LEU A 68 9.41 56.97 18.11
C LEU A 68 9.30 57.83 16.84
N PHE A 69 9.63 59.11 17.00
CA PHE A 69 9.69 60.10 15.93
C PHE A 69 11.06 60.80 15.96
N LYS A 70 11.65 61.07 14.79
CA LYS A 70 12.98 61.71 14.70
C LYS A 70 13.11 62.70 13.55
N ILE A 71 13.98 63.69 13.72
CA ILE A 71 14.41 64.61 12.67
C ILE A 71 15.91 64.91 12.78
N LYS A 72 16.56 65.13 11.63
CA LYS A 72 17.94 65.59 11.56
C LYS A 72 17.94 66.97 10.89
N LEU A 73 18.43 67.98 11.61
CA LEU A 73 18.48 69.36 11.16
C LEU A 73 19.90 69.89 11.25
N LYS A 74 20.22 70.90 10.45
CA LYS A 74 21.45 71.67 10.58
C LYS A 74 21.19 72.82 11.55
N ALA A 75 22.10 73.08 12.48
CA ALA A 75 21.93 74.12 13.48
C ALA A 75 22.06 75.52 12.87
N PHE A 76 21.10 76.39 13.14
CA PHE A 76 21.04 77.79 12.75
C PHE A 76 20.79 78.68 13.98
N ASN A 77 21.06 79.98 13.86
CA ASN A 77 21.09 80.92 14.99
C ASN A 77 19.78 80.99 15.79
N ASP A 78 18.62 80.80 15.16
CA ASP A 78 17.31 80.99 15.82
C ASP A 78 16.92 79.83 16.77
N LEU A 79 17.70 78.73 16.78
CA LEU A 79 17.52 77.59 17.67
C LEU A 79 17.93 77.87 19.14
N ASP A 80 18.76 78.89 19.39
CA ASP A 80 19.19 79.32 20.73
C ASP A 80 18.14 80.23 21.41
N SER A 81 17.00 80.48 20.75
CA SER A 81 15.92 81.30 21.28
C SER A 81 15.09 80.52 22.31
N ASN A 82 14.61 81.20 23.37
CA ASN A 82 13.71 80.61 24.38
C ASN A 82 12.32 80.17 23.84
N ASN A 83 12.11 80.23 22.51
CA ASN A 83 10.85 79.96 21.82
C ASN A 83 10.92 78.69 20.96
N VAL A 84 11.60 77.65 21.43
CA VAL A 84 11.65 76.33 20.77
C VAL A 84 10.81 75.32 21.55
N PHE A 85 9.82 74.74 20.86
CA PHE A 85 8.90 73.77 21.46
C PHE A 85 8.76 72.53 20.58
N VAL A 86 8.59 71.36 21.20
CA VAL A 86 8.16 70.16 20.48
C VAL A 86 6.71 69.87 20.85
N ASN A 87 5.84 69.90 19.85
CA ASN A 87 4.43 69.64 20.01
C ASN A 87 4.15 68.16 19.66
N VAL A 88 3.67 67.38 20.62
CA VAL A 88 3.43 65.94 20.50
C VAL A 88 1.93 65.68 20.58
N VAL A 89 1.36 65.07 19.54
CA VAL A 89 -0.05 64.70 19.43
C VAL A 89 -0.19 63.20 19.64
N PHE A 90 -0.86 62.80 20.71
CA PHE A 90 -1.13 61.39 20.98
C PHE A 90 -2.35 60.88 20.20
N THR A 91 -2.41 59.57 19.97
CA THR A 91 -3.57 58.91 19.33
C THR A 91 -4.89 59.12 20.07
N SER A 92 -4.86 59.47 21.36
CA SER A 92 -6.02 59.88 22.18
C SER A 92 -6.49 61.33 21.98
N SER A 93 -5.92 62.06 21.00
CA SER A 93 -6.22 63.48 20.67
C SER A 93 -5.82 64.51 21.72
N LYS A 94 -5.02 64.13 22.72
CA LYS A 94 -4.36 65.08 23.63
C LYS A 94 -3.06 65.60 23.01
N VAL A 95 -2.86 66.92 23.08
CA VAL A 95 -1.67 67.62 22.56
C VAL A 95 -0.83 68.09 23.74
N GLN A 96 0.48 67.82 23.70
CA GLN A 96 1.43 68.24 24.72
C GLN A 96 2.58 69.01 24.09
N MET A 97 2.77 70.25 24.53
CA MET A 97 3.83 71.13 24.07
C MET A 97 4.96 71.12 25.10
N LEU A 98 6.14 70.67 24.68
CA LEU A 98 7.32 70.54 25.53
C LEU A 98 8.31 71.66 25.17
N PRO A 99 8.72 72.53 26.11
CA PRO A 99 9.81 73.47 25.86
C PRO A 99 11.12 72.70 25.71
N VAL A 100 11.92 73.06 24.72
CA VAL A 100 13.17 72.37 24.42
C VAL A 100 14.30 73.39 24.39
N GLN A 101 15.24 73.27 25.34
CA GLN A 101 16.42 74.14 25.39
C GLN A 101 17.54 73.54 24.53
N ILE A 102 17.82 74.17 23.39
CA ILE A 102 18.95 73.84 22.51
C ILE A 102 19.99 74.93 22.69
N ASN A 103 21.08 74.63 23.39
CA ASN A 103 22.16 75.60 23.58
C ASN A 103 23.05 75.60 22.33
N VAL A 104 23.13 76.72 21.62
CA VAL A 104 23.94 76.80 20.39
C VAL A 104 25.27 77.49 20.69
N SER A 105 26.35 76.68 20.77
CA SER A 105 27.68 77.21 21.10
C SER A 105 28.33 77.92 19.91
N GLN A 106 28.67 79.21 20.07
CA GLN A 106 29.35 80.02 19.05
C GLN A 106 30.89 79.95 19.10
N GLY A 107 31.48 79.05 19.89
CA GLY A 107 32.94 79.04 20.10
C GLY A 107 33.52 77.66 20.42
N ASN A 108 34.72 77.42 19.88
CA ASN A 108 35.51 76.20 20.02
C ASN A 108 36.10 76.03 21.44
N VAL A 109 35.29 75.72 22.45
CA VAL A 109 35.80 75.33 23.79
C VAL A 109 34.99 74.15 24.33
N TYR A 110 35.64 73.00 24.44
CA TYR A 110 35.18 71.84 25.21
C TYR A 110 36.12 71.74 26.42
N GLN A 111 35.62 72.03 27.62
CA GLN A 111 36.28 71.62 28.87
C GLN A 111 35.42 70.53 29.52
N PRO A 112 36.00 69.36 29.84
CA PRO A 112 35.27 68.26 30.46
C PRO A 112 35.15 68.49 31.96
N GLY A 113 33.94 68.31 32.48
CA GLY A 113 33.67 68.12 33.90
C GLY A 113 32.91 69.29 34.55
N ILE A 114 31.61 69.07 34.79
CA ILE A 114 31.02 68.93 36.14
C ILE A 114 29.66 68.27 35.91
N ASN A 115 29.56 67.01 36.34
CA ASN A 115 28.28 66.35 36.55
C ASN A 115 27.65 66.96 37.80
N VAL A 116 26.53 67.65 37.65
CA VAL A 116 25.56 67.81 38.73
C VAL A 116 24.63 66.61 38.62
N SER A 117 24.77 65.68 39.55
CA SER A 117 23.83 64.59 39.77
C SER A 117 22.60 65.10 40.53
N ILE A 118 21.42 64.82 40.00
CA ILE A 118 20.20 64.62 40.79
C ILE A 118 19.64 63.25 40.40
N ASP A 119 19.27 62.49 41.43
CA ASP A 119 18.78 61.12 41.44
C ASP A 119 17.69 60.78 40.41
N SER A 120 17.74 59.54 39.90
CA SER A 120 16.56 58.67 39.85
C SER A 120 16.96 57.21 39.64
N ASP A 121 16.91 56.43 40.72
CA ASP A 121 16.68 54.99 40.65
C ASP A 121 15.34 54.68 39.95
N ASN A 122 15.31 53.51 39.28
CA ASN A 122 14.25 52.90 38.48
C ASN A 122 14.15 53.30 37.01
N PHE A 123 14.87 52.55 36.15
CA PHE A 123 14.27 52.02 34.92
C PHE A 123 14.85 50.64 34.58
N ASN A 124 13.95 49.66 34.44
CA ASN A 124 14.25 48.34 33.93
C ASN A 124 14.79 48.45 32.50
N SER A 125 16.00 47.95 32.26
CA SER A 125 16.61 47.91 30.95
C SER A 125 16.01 46.80 30.09
N VAL A 126 15.34 47.21 29.02
CA VAL A 126 15.24 46.43 27.78
C VAL A 126 16.67 46.15 27.32
N SER A 127 17.03 44.88 27.11
CA SER A 127 18.38 44.50 26.69
C SER A 127 18.66 44.97 25.27
N ILE A 128 19.30 46.14 25.16
CA ILE A 128 19.97 46.58 23.95
C ILE A 128 21.40 46.02 24.00
N ASP A 129 21.86 45.49 22.87
CA ASP A 129 23.16 44.87 22.69
C ASP A 129 24.29 45.90 22.99
N ASN A 130 24.86 45.80 24.19
CA ASN A 130 25.85 46.73 24.74
C ASN A 130 27.18 46.77 23.97
N THR A 131 27.39 45.89 23.00
CA THR A 131 28.62 45.90 22.18
C THR A 131 28.64 46.98 21.10
N LYS A 132 27.47 47.47 20.63
CA LYS A 132 27.39 48.49 19.59
C LYS A 132 27.59 49.92 20.12
N LEU A 133 27.12 50.18 21.34
CA LEU A 133 27.37 51.43 22.09
C LEU A 133 28.83 51.56 22.52
N GLU A 134 29.50 50.45 22.82
CA GLU A 134 30.92 50.46 23.19
C GLU A 134 31.84 50.67 21.96
N ILE A 135 31.41 50.24 20.77
CA ILE A 135 32.08 50.54 19.49
C ILE A 135 31.88 52.01 19.08
N GLU A 136 30.65 52.55 19.16
CA GLU A 136 30.38 53.97 18.85
C GLU A 136 31.09 54.92 19.84
N TYR A 137 31.16 54.56 21.13
CA TYR A 137 31.93 55.32 22.13
C TYR A 137 33.45 55.31 21.86
N LEU A 138 33.98 54.22 21.27
CA LEU A 138 35.39 54.13 20.88
C LEU A 138 35.69 54.85 19.56
N GLU A 139 34.73 54.90 18.62
CA GLU A 139 34.82 55.73 17.39
C GLU A 139 34.79 57.23 17.73
N ASP A 140 33.89 57.68 18.61
CA ASP A 140 33.82 59.08 19.07
C ASP A 140 35.11 59.50 19.80
N LYS A 141 35.72 58.58 20.55
CA LYS A 141 37.01 58.82 21.21
C LYS A 141 38.17 58.89 20.22
N LEU A 142 38.09 58.17 19.09
CA LEU A 142 39.06 58.22 18.00
C LEU A 142 38.97 59.55 17.24
N ASP A 143 37.76 60.04 16.99
CA ASP A 143 37.49 61.32 16.33
C ASP A 143 37.86 62.53 17.22
N LEU A 144 37.63 62.44 18.53
CA LEU A 144 38.13 63.41 19.51
C LEU A 144 39.67 63.48 19.54
N LEU A 145 40.35 62.33 19.41
CA LEU A 145 41.82 62.27 19.32
C LEU A 145 42.35 62.81 17.99
N ASP A 146 41.65 62.60 16.88
CA ASP A 146 42.01 63.16 15.57
C ASP A 146 41.77 64.68 15.49
N GLN A 147 40.72 65.20 16.14
CA GLN A 147 40.55 66.64 16.34
C GLN A 147 41.62 67.24 17.23
N LYS A 148 42.03 66.53 18.29
CA LYS A 148 43.12 66.99 19.19
C LYS A 148 44.47 66.99 18.47
N ASN A 149 44.72 66.02 17.60
CA ASN A 149 45.90 65.99 16.72
C ASN A 149 45.88 67.09 15.66
N LYS A 150 44.72 67.42 15.07
CA LYS A 150 44.60 68.59 14.17
C LYS A 150 44.83 69.91 14.91
N ARG A 151 44.34 70.04 16.15
CA ARG A 151 44.60 71.20 17.02
C ARG A 151 46.08 71.32 17.37
N LEU A 152 46.74 70.23 17.78
CA LEU A 152 48.17 70.21 18.08
C LEU A 152 49.02 70.49 16.83
N ASN A 153 48.66 69.96 15.66
CA ASN A 153 49.33 70.29 14.40
C ASN A 153 49.15 71.76 14.01
N ASN A 154 47.98 72.35 14.28
CA ASN A 154 47.74 73.78 14.05
C ASN A 154 48.45 74.67 15.09
N GLU A 155 48.61 74.22 16.34
CA GLU A 155 49.43 74.90 17.35
C GLU A 155 50.93 74.82 17.04
N ILE A 156 51.42 73.67 16.58
CA ILE A 156 52.80 73.51 16.09
C ILE A 156 53.03 74.36 14.84
N ALA A 157 52.04 74.45 13.94
CA ALA A 157 52.11 75.35 12.79
C ALA A 157 52.11 76.82 13.21
N ASN A 158 51.28 77.22 14.19
CA ASN A 158 51.26 78.57 14.75
C ASN A 158 52.54 78.92 15.54
N LEU A 159 53.14 77.98 16.26
CA LEU A 159 54.43 78.14 16.94
C LEU A 159 55.57 78.24 15.93
N ASN A 160 55.57 77.43 14.87
CA ASN A 160 56.51 77.56 13.75
C ASN A 160 56.35 78.88 13.00
N GLN A 161 55.13 79.41 12.89
CA GLN A 161 54.84 80.70 12.27
C GLN A 161 55.22 81.89 13.18
N ARG A 162 55.12 81.73 14.50
CA ARG A 162 55.62 82.71 15.49
C ARG A 162 57.15 82.71 15.59
N LEU A 163 57.79 81.55 15.53
CA LEU A 163 59.26 81.42 15.39
C LEU A 163 59.77 82.03 14.08
N LYS A 164 59.01 81.95 12.98
CA LYS A 164 59.33 82.65 11.72
C LYS A 164 59.15 84.17 11.80
N ASN A 165 58.25 84.66 12.65
CA ASN A 165 57.91 86.09 12.77
C ASN A 165 58.68 86.83 13.89
N GLN A 166 59.65 86.19 14.56
CA GLN A 166 60.49 86.79 15.60
C GLN A 166 61.98 86.79 15.24
N ASN A 167 62.30 86.98 13.95
CA ASN A 167 63.66 87.16 13.45
C ASN A 167 64.04 88.65 13.28
N GLN A 168 63.66 89.50 14.24
CA GLN A 168 64.22 90.85 14.38
C GLN A 168 64.22 91.34 15.84
N LEU A 169 65.45 91.39 16.39
CA LEU A 169 65.97 92.12 17.56
C LEU A 169 65.80 91.55 18.99
N ASP A 170 66.97 91.11 19.49
CA ASP A 170 67.47 90.85 20.84
C ASP A 170 66.60 91.16 22.08
N LEU A 171 66.12 90.08 22.74
CA LEU A 171 66.30 89.75 24.16
C LEU A 171 65.38 88.57 24.55
N THR A 172 65.91 87.35 24.68
CA THR A 172 65.60 86.29 25.71
C THR A 172 66.04 84.87 25.28
N LYS A 173 67.36 84.60 25.27
CA LYS A 173 67.94 83.25 25.05
C LYS A 173 67.56 82.19 26.13
N LYS A 174 66.77 82.52 27.14
CA LYS A 174 66.34 81.59 28.21
C LYS A 174 64.99 80.91 27.93
N GLU A 175 64.09 81.53 27.18
CA GLU A 175 62.77 80.94 26.85
C GLU A 175 62.91 79.85 25.76
N ILE A 176 63.80 80.07 24.78
CA ILE A 176 64.10 79.11 23.71
C ILE A 176 64.58 77.75 24.25
N ALA A 177 65.40 77.73 25.31
CA ALA A 177 65.91 76.49 25.89
C ALA A 177 64.84 75.69 26.67
N GLN A 178 63.83 76.36 27.24
CA GLN A 178 62.71 75.69 27.91
C GLN A 178 61.70 75.12 26.91
N GLU A 179 61.46 75.82 25.81
CA GLU A 179 60.55 75.34 24.77
C GLU A 179 61.13 74.16 23.98
N GLN A 180 62.45 74.16 23.72
CA GLN A 180 63.12 73.01 23.10
C GLN A 180 62.97 71.73 23.93
N LYS A 181 63.07 71.83 25.26
CA LYS A 181 62.96 70.70 26.18
C LYS A 181 61.53 70.16 26.30
N LYS A 182 60.53 71.04 26.18
CA LYS A 182 59.11 70.65 26.09
C LYS A 182 58.81 69.95 24.76
N LEU A 183 59.45 70.37 23.68
CA LEU A 183 59.29 69.75 22.36
C LEU A 183 59.79 68.30 22.38
N ASP A 184 60.97 68.03 22.95
CA ASP A 184 61.52 66.67 23.03
C ASP A 184 60.61 65.74 23.86
N GLN A 185 60.08 66.21 24.99
CA GLN A 185 59.14 65.44 25.83
C GLN A 185 57.83 65.10 25.11
N LEU A 186 57.29 66.05 24.32
CA LEU A 186 56.08 65.82 23.54
C LEU A 186 56.32 64.84 22.38
N THR A 187 57.53 64.83 21.83
CA THR A 187 57.90 63.94 20.72
C THR A 187 58.00 62.48 21.18
N ASP A 188 58.54 62.24 22.37
CA ASP A 188 58.61 60.90 22.96
C ASP A 188 57.25 60.37 23.41
N LEU A 189 56.37 61.23 23.95
CA LEU A 189 54.99 60.87 24.26
C LEU A 189 54.20 60.47 23.00
N LEU A 190 54.39 61.20 21.89
CA LEU A 190 53.74 60.89 20.61
C LEU A 190 54.15 59.50 20.08
N LYS A 191 55.44 59.12 20.21
CA LYS A 191 55.91 57.79 19.81
C LYS A 191 55.29 56.67 20.64
N GLN A 192 55.17 56.87 21.96
CA GLN A 192 54.53 55.88 22.84
C GLN A 192 53.03 55.73 22.52
N GLU A 193 52.33 56.83 22.25
CA GLU A 193 50.92 56.80 21.84
C GLU A 193 50.73 56.12 20.47
N MET A 194 51.64 56.31 19.50
CA MET A 194 51.55 55.59 18.22
C MET A 194 51.66 54.06 18.39
N ILE A 195 52.57 53.59 19.25
CA ILE A 195 52.73 52.15 19.53
C ILE A 195 51.47 51.60 20.22
N SER A 196 50.90 52.35 21.17
CA SER A 196 49.64 51.99 21.83
C SER A 196 48.47 51.92 20.83
N LYS A 197 48.36 52.90 19.91
CA LYS A 197 47.36 52.92 18.84
C LYS A 197 47.46 51.71 17.93
N GLN A 198 48.67 51.30 17.58
CA GLN A 198 48.91 50.16 16.68
C GLN A 198 48.50 48.82 17.33
N ASN A 199 48.72 48.66 18.64
CA ASN A 199 48.26 47.49 19.39
C ASN A 199 46.73 47.45 19.50
N SER A 200 46.09 48.58 19.81
CA SER A 200 44.62 48.67 19.87
C SER A 200 43.96 48.37 18.52
N ILE A 201 44.53 48.84 17.41
CA ILE A 201 44.05 48.52 16.04
C ILE A 201 44.14 47.02 15.75
N MET A 202 45.22 46.36 16.17
CA MET A 202 45.41 44.93 15.95
C MET A 202 44.41 44.08 16.76
N GLU A 203 44.07 44.51 17.97
CA GLU A 203 43.07 43.86 18.82
C GLU A 203 41.65 44.07 18.27
N LEU A 204 41.35 45.26 17.75
CA LEU A 204 40.08 45.57 17.08
C LEU A 204 39.84 44.67 15.85
N LYS A 205 40.88 44.46 15.02
CA LYS A 205 40.80 43.58 13.85
C LYS A 205 40.46 42.14 14.23
N LYS A 206 41.05 41.61 15.31
CA LYS A 206 40.75 40.25 15.79
C LYS A 206 39.31 40.12 16.29
N GLN A 207 38.79 41.14 16.97
CA GLN A 207 37.41 41.12 17.44
C GLN A 207 36.40 41.24 16.28
N MET A 208 36.71 42.03 15.25
CA MET A 208 35.90 42.11 14.03
C MET A 208 35.83 40.78 13.26
N GLU A 209 36.95 40.07 13.10
CA GLU A 209 36.94 38.76 12.45
C GLU A 209 36.07 37.74 13.22
N LEU A 210 36.15 37.75 14.55
CA LEU A 210 35.35 36.86 15.40
C LEU A 210 33.86 37.19 15.33
N PHE A 211 33.51 38.48 15.22
CA PHE A 211 32.13 38.95 15.06
C PHE A 211 31.54 38.51 13.72
N ASN A 212 32.28 38.71 12.62
CA ASN A 212 31.83 38.28 11.29
C ASN A 212 31.59 36.76 11.23
N LEU A 213 32.47 35.96 11.85
CA LEU A 213 32.30 34.51 11.97
C LEU A 213 31.00 34.13 12.71
N ARG A 214 30.66 34.83 13.79
CA ARG A 214 29.44 34.58 14.55
C ARG A 214 28.18 35.04 13.81
N GLN A 215 28.27 36.14 13.07
CA GLN A 215 27.16 36.64 12.25
C GLN A 215 26.80 35.63 11.14
N ASP A 216 27.80 35.05 10.49
CA ASP A 216 27.59 34.02 9.46
C ASP A 216 27.00 32.74 10.05
N GLU A 217 27.38 32.35 11.26
CA GLU A 217 26.80 31.20 11.96
C GLU A 217 25.33 31.44 12.34
N PHE A 218 24.99 32.67 12.75
CA PHE A 218 23.61 33.04 13.10
C PHE A 218 22.69 33.04 11.89
N ASN A 219 23.15 33.62 10.77
CA ASN A 219 22.43 33.62 9.50
C ASN A 219 22.17 32.18 9.00
N LYS A 220 23.12 31.25 9.19
CA LYS A 220 22.91 29.82 8.87
C LYS A 220 21.84 29.17 9.74
N ARG A 221 21.86 29.42 11.05
CA ARG A 221 20.85 28.87 11.98
C ARG A 221 19.44 29.38 11.69
N GLU A 222 19.31 30.66 11.30
CA GLU A 222 18.04 31.25 10.92
C GLU A 222 17.48 30.62 9.63
N GLN A 223 18.34 30.39 8.63
CA GLN A 223 17.95 29.66 7.41
C GLN A 223 17.53 28.22 7.71
N GLU A 224 18.24 27.51 8.59
CA GLU A 224 17.89 26.16 9.01
C GLU A 224 16.53 26.11 9.71
N LEU A 225 16.25 27.04 10.64
CA LEU A 225 14.95 27.13 11.33
C LEU A 225 13.80 27.41 10.36
N THR A 226 14.03 28.29 9.39
CA THR A 226 13.03 28.62 8.37
C THR A 226 12.74 27.40 7.48
N SER A 227 13.77 26.64 7.11
CA SER A 227 13.61 25.39 6.35
C SER A 227 12.85 24.30 7.13
N LEU A 228 13.07 24.22 8.44
CA LEU A 228 12.41 23.28 9.34
C LEU A 228 10.92 23.60 9.49
N SER A 229 10.57 24.88 9.61
CA SER A 229 9.19 25.36 9.65
C SER A 229 8.41 24.98 8.39
N VAL A 230 9.02 25.19 7.22
CA VAL A 230 8.40 24.82 5.93
C VAL A 230 8.23 23.30 5.80
N ASN A 231 9.19 22.51 6.25
CA ASN A 231 9.10 21.04 6.22
C ASN A 231 8.03 20.50 7.18
N LEU A 232 7.87 21.09 8.36
CA LEU A 232 6.79 20.74 9.29
C LEU A 232 5.41 21.04 8.70
N SER A 233 5.25 22.17 8.01
CA SER A 233 4.00 22.51 7.31
C SER A 233 3.68 21.49 6.22
N LYS A 234 4.68 21.08 5.43
CA LYS A 234 4.49 20.05 4.38
C LYS A 234 4.12 18.68 4.96
N GLN A 235 4.75 18.27 6.06
CA GLN A 235 4.41 17.00 6.73
C GLN A 235 2.98 16.99 7.28
N SER A 236 2.51 18.13 7.82
CA SER A 236 1.12 18.28 8.27
C SER A 236 0.13 18.08 7.11
N GLU A 237 0.43 18.65 5.94
CA GLU A 237 -0.42 18.55 4.75
C GLU A 237 -0.40 17.13 4.15
N GLU A 238 0.75 16.47 4.15
CA GLU A 238 0.87 15.05 3.75
C GLU A 238 0.10 14.10 4.67
N LEU A 239 0.09 14.35 5.98
CA LEU A 239 -0.69 13.55 6.95
C LEU A 239 -2.19 13.70 6.71
N LEU A 240 -2.66 14.92 6.46
CA LEU A 240 -4.07 15.19 6.12
C LEU A 240 -4.49 14.46 4.83
N ASN A 241 -3.62 14.46 3.82
CA ASN A 241 -3.85 13.74 2.57
C ASN A 241 -3.85 12.21 2.75
N LYS A 242 -3.02 11.68 3.67
CA LYS A 242 -3.04 10.26 4.03
C LYS A 242 -4.32 9.86 4.75
N GLU A 243 -4.82 10.67 5.69
CA GLU A 243 -6.12 10.43 6.34
C GLU A 243 -7.27 10.41 5.33
N GLN A 244 -7.28 11.33 4.37
CA GLN A 244 -8.27 11.34 3.29
C GLN A 244 -8.19 10.09 2.40
N LYS A 245 -6.98 9.63 2.07
CA LYS A 245 -6.80 8.36 1.33
C LYS A 245 -7.29 7.14 2.13
N ILE A 246 -6.99 7.07 3.42
CA ILE A 246 -7.47 5.98 4.29
C ILE A 246 -9.01 5.98 4.36
N ALA A 247 -9.63 7.15 4.45
CA ALA A 247 -11.09 7.27 4.42
C ALA A 247 -11.69 6.80 3.08
N GLN A 248 -11.05 7.13 1.96
CA GLN A 248 -11.45 6.67 0.62
C GLN A 248 -11.29 5.15 0.46
N GLU A 249 -10.18 4.57 0.93
CA GLU A 249 -9.94 3.13 0.91
C GLU A 249 -10.96 2.37 1.76
N LYS A 250 -11.31 2.89 2.94
CA LYS A 250 -12.35 2.31 3.80
C LYS A 250 -13.72 2.30 3.11
N LEU A 251 -14.05 3.36 2.37
CA LEU A 251 -15.29 3.45 1.60
C LEU A 251 -15.30 2.45 0.42
N LEU A 252 -14.16 2.28 -0.25
CA LEU A 252 -13.98 1.27 -1.30
C LEU A 252 -14.13 -0.17 -0.76
N ILE A 253 -13.62 -0.44 0.44
CA ILE A 253 -13.77 -1.75 1.11
C ILE A 253 -15.24 -2.04 1.41
N GLN A 254 -15.99 -1.08 1.94
CA GLN A 254 -17.43 -1.22 2.15
C GLN A 254 -18.20 -1.48 0.86
N GLN A 255 -17.81 -0.84 -0.24
CA GLN A 255 -18.40 -1.10 -1.57
C GLN A 255 -18.10 -2.52 -2.07
N LYS A 256 -16.90 -3.04 -1.83
CA LYS A 256 -16.55 -4.43 -2.19
C LYS A 256 -17.30 -5.47 -1.34
N GLU A 257 -17.45 -5.24 -0.03
CA GLU A 257 -18.24 -6.12 0.85
C GLU A 257 -19.72 -6.16 0.47
N THR A 258 -20.30 -5.00 0.16
CA THR A 258 -21.70 -4.92 -0.29
C THR A 258 -21.91 -5.63 -1.62
N ALA A 259 -20.98 -5.50 -2.57
CA ALA A 259 -21.00 -6.23 -3.84
C ALA A 259 -20.94 -7.76 -3.63
N ILE A 260 -20.03 -8.23 -2.76
CA ILE A 260 -19.92 -9.66 -2.42
C ILE A 260 -21.21 -10.19 -1.79
N ASN A 261 -21.83 -9.43 -0.89
CA ASN A 261 -23.07 -9.82 -0.23
C ASN A 261 -24.26 -9.83 -1.20
N GLN A 262 -24.32 -8.89 -2.15
CA GLN A 262 -25.29 -8.90 -3.24
C GLN A 262 -25.13 -10.15 -4.12
N GLN A 263 -23.89 -10.50 -4.49
CA GLN A 263 -23.61 -11.71 -5.27
C GLN A 263 -24.08 -12.99 -4.56
N ARG A 264 -23.86 -13.11 -3.24
CA ARG A 264 -24.38 -14.23 -2.44
C ARG A 264 -25.90 -14.31 -2.42
N SER A 265 -26.59 -13.17 -2.37
CA SER A 265 -28.05 -13.15 -2.41
C SER A 265 -28.59 -13.64 -3.75
N LEU A 266 -27.95 -13.27 -4.87
CA LEU A 266 -28.28 -13.73 -6.22
C LEU A 266 -28.05 -15.24 -6.39
N VAL A 267 -26.94 -15.77 -5.87
CA VAL A 267 -26.65 -17.21 -5.85
C VAL A 267 -27.71 -17.98 -5.08
N LYS A 268 -28.15 -17.47 -3.93
CA LYS A 268 -29.20 -18.09 -3.10
C LYS A 268 -30.57 -18.10 -3.82
N THR A 269 -30.90 -17.03 -4.54
CA THR A 269 -32.13 -16.97 -5.36
C THR A 269 -32.07 -17.98 -6.52
N SER A 270 -30.94 -18.06 -7.21
CA SER A 270 -30.72 -19.00 -8.32
C SER A 270 -30.79 -20.46 -7.85
N GLN A 271 -30.29 -20.77 -6.65
CA GLN A 271 -30.43 -22.10 -6.03
C GLN A 271 -31.89 -22.50 -5.80
N LEU A 272 -32.76 -21.56 -5.40
CA LEU A 272 -34.18 -21.83 -5.19
C LEU A 272 -34.90 -22.13 -6.51
N GLU A 273 -34.50 -21.52 -7.63
CA GLU A 273 -35.04 -21.81 -8.96
C GLU A 273 -34.64 -23.21 -9.44
N VAL A 274 -33.37 -23.60 -9.30
CA VAL A 274 -32.89 -24.95 -9.65
C VAL A 274 -33.63 -26.04 -8.87
N VAL A 275 -33.99 -25.79 -7.60
CA VAL A 275 -34.80 -26.73 -6.80
C VAL A 275 -36.23 -26.87 -7.35
N LYS A 276 -36.84 -25.79 -7.86
CA LYS A 276 -38.17 -25.85 -8.49
C LYS A 276 -38.15 -26.66 -9.77
N ASP A 277 -37.15 -26.44 -10.62
CA ASP A 277 -37.00 -27.15 -11.89
C ASP A 277 -36.74 -28.65 -11.68
N ARG A 278 -35.95 -29.00 -10.66
CA ARG A 278 -35.73 -30.39 -10.25
C ARG A 278 -37.03 -31.09 -9.84
N ASN A 279 -37.87 -30.43 -9.04
CA ASN A 279 -39.17 -30.96 -8.64
C ASN A 279 -40.13 -31.14 -9.83
N MET A 280 -40.03 -30.29 -10.86
CA MET A 280 -40.82 -30.40 -12.09
C MET A 280 -40.36 -31.61 -12.93
N VAL A 281 -39.05 -31.83 -13.05
CA VAL A 281 -38.46 -33.01 -13.71
C VAL A 281 -38.94 -34.31 -13.08
N ASP A 282 -38.97 -34.40 -11.75
CA ASP A 282 -39.42 -35.60 -11.04
C ASP A 282 -40.91 -35.91 -11.28
N LYS A 283 -41.74 -34.88 -11.40
CA LYS A 283 -43.16 -35.04 -11.81
C LYS A 283 -43.27 -35.58 -13.24
N MET A 284 -42.53 -35.01 -14.19
CA MET A 284 -42.55 -35.44 -15.59
C MET A 284 -42.04 -36.87 -15.78
N LYS A 285 -41.02 -37.30 -15.02
CA LYS A 285 -40.53 -38.69 -15.02
C LYS A 285 -41.62 -39.68 -14.60
N ASN A 286 -42.36 -39.37 -13.54
CA ASN A 286 -43.46 -40.21 -13.07
C ASN A 286 -44.59 -40.30 -14.09
N GLU A 287 -44.94 -39.21 -14.78
CA GLU A 287 -45.93 -39.24 -15.85
C GLU A 287 -45.50 -40.12 -17.04
N ILE A 288 -44.24 -40.01 -17.48
CA ILE A 288 -43.70 -40.84 -18.56
C ILE A 288 -43.71 -42.32 -18.16
N TYR A 289 -43.36 -42.64 -16.92
CA TYR A 289 -43.40 -44.01 -16.42
C TYR A 289 -44.80 -44.63 -16.52
N VAL A 290 -45.83 -43.89 -16.10
CA VAL A 290 -47.23 -44.33 -16.20
C VAL A 290 -47.65 -44.52 -17.66
N GLN A 291 -47.34 -43.57 -18.54
CA GLN A 291 -47.69 -43.64 -19.96
C GLN A 291 -46.96 -44.78 -20.69
N LYS A 292 -45.69 -45.06 -20.35
CA LYS A 292 -44.93 -46.19 -20.92
C LYS A 292 -45.55 -47.54 -20.55
N LYS A 293 -45.99 -47.69 -19.30
CA LYS A 293 -46.68 -48.91 -18.84
C LYS A 293 -48.01 -49.12 -19.57
N GLU A 294 -48.75 -48.04 -19.84
CA GLU A 294 -49.99 -48.10 -20.63
C GLU A 294 -49.71 -48.47 -22.10
N LEU A 295 -48.66 -47.90 -22.69
CA LEU A 295 -48.20 -48.20 -24.05
C LEU A 295 -47.85 -49.69 -24.21
N GLU A 296 -47.07 -50.27 -23.29
CA GLU A 296 -46.72 -51.69 -23.31
C GLU A 296 -47.95 -52.59 -23.27
N LYS A 297 -48.97 -52.21 -22.49
CA LYS A 297 -50.24 -52.95 -22.40
C LYS A 297 -51.00 -52.90 -23.73
N ARG A 298 -51.09 -51.73 -24.37
CA ARG A 298 -51.75 -51.57 -25.68
C ARG A 298 -50.99 -52.29 -26.80
N ASN A 299 -49.66 -52.23 -26.81
CA ASN A 299 -48.83 -52.93 -27.79
C ASN A 299 -49.03 -54.46 -27.74
N LYS A 300 -49.15 -55.04 -26.54
CA LYS A 300 -49.48 -56.47 -26.38
C LYS A 300 -50.87 -56.81 -26.93
N GLN A 301 -51.85 -55.92 -26.79
CA GLN A 301 -53.21 -56.12 -27.31
C GLN A 301 -53.25 -56.02 -28.84
N ILE A 302 -52.56 -55.05 -29.44
CA ILE A 302 -52.45 -54.89 -30.90
C ILE A 302 -51.83 -56.15 -31.55
N ARG A 303 -50.72 -56.66 -31.02
CA ARG A 303 -50.07 -57.88 -31.54
C ARG A 303 -50.97 -59.11 -31.50
N LYS A 304 -51.91 -59.17 -30.54
CA LYS A 304 -52.89 -60.26 -30.47
C LYS A 304 -53.93 -60.12 -31.59
N LYS A 305 -54.49 -58.91 -31.76
CA LYS A 305 -55.45 -58.61 -32.84
C LYS A 305 -54.87 -58.82 -34.24
N GLU A 306 -53.59 -58.48 -34.45
CA GLU A 306 -52.88 -58.69 -35.72
C GLU A 306 -52.84 -60.18 -36.11
N LYS A 307 -52.46 -61.06 -35.17
CA LYS A 307 -52.48 -62.52 -35.39
C LYS A 307 -53.88 -63.07 -35.67
N ASP A 308 -54.89 -62.54 -34.97
CA ASP A 308 -56.28 -62.94 -35.17
C ASP A 308 -56.74 -62.54 -36.60
N LEU A 309 -56.40 -61.33 -37.06
CA LEU A 309 -56.68 -60.85 -38.42
C LEU A 309 -55.98 -61.67 -39.51
N ASP A 310 -54.70 -62.03 -39.33
CA ASP A 310 -53.97 -62.87 -40.29
C ASP A 310 -54.60 -64.26 -40.44
N THR A 311 -55.10 -64.81 -39.33
CA THR A 311 -55.79 -66.10 -39.32
C THR A 311 -57.11 -66.03 -40.11
N VAL A 312 -57.85 -64.94 -39.98
CA VAL A 312 -59.09 -64.70 -40.75
C VAL A 312 -58.80 -64.58 -42.24
N ILE A 313 -57.73 -63.89 -42.65
CA ILE A 313 -57.32 -63.77 -44.06
C ILE A 313 -57.02 -65.14 -44.67
N ALA A 314 -56.20 -65.94 -44.00
CA ALA A 314 -55.82 -67.27 -44.49
C ALA A 314 -57.05 -68.18 -44.68
N SER A 315 -58.03 -68.07 -43.78
CA SER A 315 -59.31 -68.80 -43.90
C SER A 315 -60.14 -68.33 -45.10
N ILE A 316 -60.25 -67.01 -45.32
CA ILE A 316 -60.96 -66.44 -46.48
C ILE A 316 -60.30 -66.89 -47.80
N GLU A 317 -58.97 -66.86 -47.91
CA GLU A 317 -58.26 -67.28 -49.13
C GLU A 317 -58.45 -68.77 -49.44
N THR A 318 -58.39 -69.61 -48.42
CA THR A 318 -58.63 -71.06 -48.55
C THR A 318 -60.04 -71.34 -49.07
N ASN A 319 -61.04 -70.68 -48.47
CA ASN A 319 -62.44 -70.83 -48.86
C ASN A 319 -62.71 -70.31 -50.29
N LYS A 320 -62.07 -69.21 -50.70
CA LYS A 320 -62.16 -68.68 -52.08
C LYS A 320 -61.59 -69.65 -53.11
N SER A 321 -60.46 -70.31 -52.80
CA SER A 321 -59.87 -71.34 -53.67
C SER A 321 -60.81 -72.54 -53.84
N ASN A 322 -61.42 -73.01 -52.75
CA ASN A 322 -62.42 -74.08 -52.77
C ASN A 322 -63.69 -73.69 -53.55
N LEU A 323 -64.11 -72.43 -53.48
CA LEU A 323 -65.29 -71.96 -54.22
C LEU A 323 -65.05 -71.94 -55.73
N ASN A 324 -63.86 -71.52 -56.17
CA ASN A 324 -63.47 -71.53 -57.59
C ASN A 324 -63.43 -72.94 -58.20
N SER A 325 -63.04 -73.96 -57.42
CA SER A 325 -63.03 -75.34 -57.92
C SER A 325 -64.44 -75.89 -58.12
N LYS A 326 -65.37 -75.60 -57.19
CA LYS A 326 -66.80 -75.93 -57.32
C LYS A 326 -67.45 -75.23 -58.52
N GLU A 327 -67.12 -73.97 -58.80
CA GLU A 327 -67.64 -73.23 -59.96
C GLU A 327 -67.27 -73.91 -61.29
N LYS A 328 -66.01 -74.36 -61.43
CA LYS A 328 -65.55 -75.07 -62.62
C LYS A 328 -66.31 -76.38 -62.85
N GLN A 329 -66.60 -77.11 -61.77
CA GLN A 329 -67.39 -78.35 -61.83
C GLN A 329 -68.84 -78.10 -62.28
N LEU A 330 -69.48 -77.04 -61.76
CA LEU A 330 -70.85 -76.67 -62.14
C LEU A 330 -70.96 -76.27 -63.62
N LYS A 331 -69.99 -75.51 -64.15
CA LYS A 331 -69.92 -75.18 -65.59
C LYS A 331 -69.77 -76.43 -66.45
N GLY A 332 -68.95 -77.40 -66.03
CA GLY A 332 -68.79 -78.68 -66.73
C GLY A 332 -70.10 -79.48 -66.80
N LEU A 333 -70.87 -79.53 -65.72
CA LEU A 333 -72.18 -80.20 -65.68
C LEU A 333 -73.22 -79.51 -66.58
N SER A 334 -73.26 -78.17 -66.59
CA SER A 334 -74.17 -77.40 -67.44
C SER A 334 -73.95 -77.68 -68.94
N ILE A 335 -72.68 -77.75 -69.36
CA ILE A 335 -72.32 -78.07 -70.75
C ILE A 335 -72.80 -79.48 -71.12
N LYS A 336 -72.67 -80.45 -70.20
CA LYS A 336 -73.10 -81.84 -70.43
C LYS A 336 -74.62 -81.97 -70.55
N ILE A 337 -75.39 -81.30 -69.69
CA ILE A 337 -76.87 -81.29 -69.77
C ILE A 337 -77.33 -80.69 -71.10
N ASN A 338 -76.73 -79.58 -71.55
CA ASN A 338 -77.10 -78.94 -72.80
C ASN A 338 -76.81 -79.79 -74.05
N SER A 339 -75.70 -80.53 -74.08
CA SER A 339 -75.37 -81.41 -75.20
C SER A 339 -76.31 -82.62 -75.31
N GLU A 340 -76.72 -83.20 -74.18
CA GLU A 340 -77.73 -84.26 -74.15
C GLU A 340 -79.11 -83.77 -74.59
N ARG A 341 -79.51 -82.55 -74.21
CA ARG A 341 -80.76 -81.92 -74.66
C ARG A 341 -80.78 -81.71 -76.19
N GLN A 342 -79.66 -81.31 -76.79
CA GLN A 342 -79.53 -81.21 -78.24
C GLN A 342 -79.60 -82.57 -78.94
N ASN A 343 -79.03 -83.62 -78.35
CA ASN A 343 -79.16 -84.98 -78.89
C ASN A 343 -80.62 -85.48 -78.84
N LEU A 344 -81.37 -85.19 -77.78
CA LEU A 344 -82.80 -85.51 -77.68
C LEU A 344 -83.64 -84.79 -78.76
N MET A 345 -83.37 -83.51 -79.03
CA MET A 345 -84.03 -82.79 -80.12
C MET A 345 -83.78 -83.45 -81.49
N ARG A 346 -82.55 -83.92 -81.77
CA ARG A 346 -82.23 -84.63 -83.02
C ARG A 346 -82.95 -85.98 -83.14
N VAL A 347 -83.15 -86.70 -82.03
CA VAL A 347 -83.91 -87.95 -82.01
C VAL A 347 -85.41 -87.69 -82.22
N SER A 348 -85.95 -86.63 -81.60
CA SER A 348 -87.31 -86.15 -81.82
C SER A 348 -87.59 -85.82 -83.29
N GLU A 349 -86.71 -85.04 -83.94
CA GLU A 349 -86.84 -84.69 -85.36
C GLU A 349 -86.82 -85.93 -86.28
N LYS A 350 -85.95 -86.92 -86.01
CA LYS A 350 -85.92 -88.19 -86.75
C LYS A 350 -87.23 -88.98 -86.61
N LEU A 351 -87.87 -88.90 -85.44
CA LEU A 351 -89.13 -89.57 -85.17
C LEU A 351 -90.29 -88.94 -85.95
N ASP A 352 -90.30 -87.61 -86.05
CA ASP A 352 -91.30 -86.84 -86.80
C ASP A 352 -91.21 -87.07 -88.32
N VAL A 353 -90.00 -87.26 -88.86
CA VAL A 353 -89.77 -87.67 -90.26
C VAL A 353 -90.31 -89.08 -90.54
N LYS A 354 -90.06 -90.05 -89.65
CA LYS A 354 -90.63 -91.41 -89.78
C LYS A 354 -92.16 -91.41 -89.68
N LYS A 355 -92.74 -90.51 -88.90
CA LYS A 355 -94.20 -90.34 -88.77
C LYS A 355 -94.83 -89.87 -90.08
N LYS A 356 -94.18 -88.93 -90.79
CA LYS A 356 -94.63 -88.46 -92.12
C LYS A 356 -94.47 -89.51 -93.23
N GLN A 357 -93.45 -90.37 -93.17
CA GLN A 357 -93.31 -91.52 -94.08
C GLN A 357 -94.41 -92.57 -93.88
N LEU A 358 -94.80 -92.82 -92.62
CA LEU A 358 -95.89 -93.73 -92.26
C LEU A 358 -97.26 -93.25 -92.78
N ASP A 359 -97.53 -91.94 -92.75
CA ASP A 359 -98.78 -91.38 -93.25
C ASP A 359 -98.87 -91.39 -94.81
N LEU A 360 -97.74 -91.28 -95.51
CA LEU A 360 -97.66 -91.43 -96.97
C LEU A 360 -97.83 -92.89 -97.44
N GLU A 361 -97.33 -93.86 -96.66
CA GLU A 361 -97.57 -95.29 -96.92
C GLU A 361 -99.03 -95.72 -96.60
N LYS A 362 -99.68 -95.07 -95.62
CA LYS A 362 -101.11 -95.28 -95.29
C LYS A 362 -102.08 -94.92 -96.42
N ASN A 363 -101.79 -93.89 -97.23
CA ASN A 363 -102.71 -93.41 -98.27
C ASN A 363 -102.63 -94.22 -99.59
N LYS A 364 -101.54 -94.93 -99.86
CA LYS A 364 -101.46 -95.90 -100.97
C LYS A 364 -102.12 -97.25 -100.65
N PHE A 365 -102.28 -97.57 -99.36
CA PHE A 365 -102.80 -98.84 -98.85
C PHE A 365 -104.33 -99.00 -98.94
N TYR A 366 -105.10 -97.91 -99.02
CA TYR A 366 -106.58 -97.97 -99.06
C TYR A 366 -107.17 -98.35 -100.44
N GLN A 367 -106.35 -98.45 -101.50
CA GLN A 367 -106.79 -98.82 -102.85
C GLN A 367 -106.52 -100.29 -103.23
N GLU A 368 -105.80 -101.07 -102.43
CA GLU A 368 -105.51 -102.50 -102.68
C GLU A 368 -106.04 -103.41 -101.55
N LYS A 369 -107.29 -103.17 -101.16
CA LYS A 369 -108.01 -103.80 -100.03
C LYS A 369 -108.91 -104.96 -100.47
N SER A 370 -108.35 -106.05 -100.99
CA SER A 370 -109.03 -107.35 -100.93
C SER A 370 -108.03 -108.46 -101.24
N GLU A 371 -107.77 -109.34 -100.25
CA GLU A 371 -107.30 -110.75 -100.39
C GLU A 371 -106.05 -111.25 -99.65
N LYS A 372 -105.46 -110.60 -98.63
CA LYS A 372 -104.49 -111.36 -97.77
C LYS A 372 -104.33 -110.88 -96.33
N GLU A 373 -105.43 -111.01 -95.60
CA GLU A 373 -105.58 -110.81 -94.16
C GLU A 373 -105.03 -112.01 -93.34
N LYS A 374 -103.71 -112.27 -93.34
CA LYS A 374 -103.13 -113.28 -92.42
C LYS A 374 -101.69 -113.11 -91.92
N ASN A 375 -101.05 -111.95 -92.05
CA ASN A 375 -99.69 -111.69 -91.50
C ASN A 375 -99.62 -110.63 -90.36
N LEU A 376 -100.74 -110.31 -89.71
CA LEU A 376 -100.89 -109.20 -88.74
C LEU A 376 -100.48 -109.53 -87.28
N LYS A 377 -99.53 -110.46 -87.04
CA LYS A 377 -99.12 -110.83 -85.66
C LYS A 377 -97.62 -110.71 -85.31
N GLN A 378 -96.79 -110.09 -86.17
CA GLN A 378 -95.36 -109.86 -85.88
C GLN A 378 -94.98 -108.37 -85.66
N ALA A 379 -95.83 -107.40 -86.06
CA ALA A 379 -95.52 -105.96 -85.95
C ALA A 379 -95.79 -105.32 -84.56
N GLN A 380 -96.58 -105.98 -83.69
CA GLN A 380 -96.96 -105.45 -82.38
C GLN A 380 -95.82 -105.54 -81.33
N LYS A 381 -94.80 -106.38 -81.53
CA LYS A 381 -93.76 -106.65 -80.52
C LYS A 381 -92.60 -105.64 -80.51
N ASN A 382 -92.34 -104.95 -81.63
CA ASN A 382 -91.18 -104.05 -81.77
C ASN A 382 -91.45 -102.60 -81.30
N VAL A 383 -92.71 -102.21 -81.08
CA VAL A 383 -93.07 -100.86 -80.60
C VAL A 383 -92.88 -100.74 -79.08
N ASN A 384 -93.22 -101.79 -78.32
CA ASN A 384 -93.15 -101.78 -76.85
C ASN A 384 -91.72 -101.78 -76.27
N GLU A 385 -90.70 -102.24 -77.01
CA GLU A 385 -89.30 -102.19 -76.55
C GLU A 385 -88.67 -100.79 -76.72
N PHE A 386 -89.09 -100.01 -77.71
CA PHE A 386 -88.56 -98.66 -77.93
C PHE A 386 -89.10 -97.66 -76.90
N GLU A 387 -90.34 -97.83 -76.45
CA GLU A 387 -90.99 -96.94 -75.46
C GLU A 387 -90.35 -97.07 -74.06
N LYS A 388 -89.93 -98.28 -73.66
CA LYS A 388 -89.21 -98.52 -72.38
C LYS A 388 -87.82 -97.88 -72.34
N LYS A 389 -87.08 -97.82 -73.46
CA LYS A 389 -85.74 -97.18 -73.50
C LYS A 389 -85.82 -95.65 -73.42
N LEU A 390 -86.88 -95.04 -73.95
CA LEU A 390 -87.07 -93.59 -73.92
C LEU A 390 -87.44 -93.08 -72.52
N LEU A 391 -88.28 -93.84 -71.80
CA LEU A 391 -88.67 -93.52 -70.41
C LEU A 391 -87.49 -93.59 -69.43
N GLY A 392 -86.55 -94.52 -69.63
CA GLY A 392 -85.34 -94.62 -68.80
C GLY A 392 -84.42 -93.38 -68.92
N THR A 393 -84.20 -92.88 -70.14
CA THR A 393 -83.32 -91.73 -70.38
C THR A 393 -83.93 -90.40 -69.91
N VAL A 394 -85.25 -90.24 -69.99
CA VAL A 394 -85.95 -89.04 -69.46
C VAL A 394 -85.85 -88.96 -67.93
N SER A 395 -85.91 -90.09 -67.23
CA SER A 395 -85.84 -90.14 -65.77
C SER A 395 -84.45 -89.79 -65.20
N GLU A 396 -83.37 -90.22 -65.87
CA GLU A 396 -81.99 -89.85 -65.49
C GLU A 396 -81.72 -88.35 -65.67
N LEU A 397 -82.28 -87.74 -66.72
CA LEU A 397 -82.11 -86.32 -67.04
C LEU A 397 -82.81 -85.42 -66.01
N SER A 398 -84.03 -85.74 -65.60
CA SER A 398 -84.74 -84.97 -64.55
C SER A 398 -84.05 -85.06 -63.19
N ARG A 399 -83.37 -86.18 -62.89
CA ARG A 399 -82.58 -86.33 -61.66
C ARG A 399 -81.31 -85.47 -61.67
N LEU A 400 -80.60 -85.42 -62.80
CA LEU A 400 -79.41 -84.57 -62.98
C LEU A 400 -79.75 -83.06 -62.93
N GLU A 401 -80.90 -82.66 -63.48
CA GLU A 401 -81.35 -81.27 -63.47
C GLU A 401 -81.72 -80.79 -62.05
N LYS A 402 -82.36 -81.64 -61.25
CA LYS A 402 -82.65 -81.38 -59.84
C LYS A 402 -81.37 -81.26 -59.00
N ASP A 403 -80.42 -82.18 -59.17
CA ASP A 403 -79.12 -82.13 -58.48
C ASP A 403 -78.30 -80.87 -58.85
N TYR A 404 -78.40 -80.39 -60.10
CA TYR A 404 -77.77 -79.13 -60.53
C TYR A 404 -78.40 -77.90 -59.85
N LEU A 405 -79.72 -77.82 -59.81
CA LEU A 405 -80.45 -76.71 -59.19
C LEU A 405 -80.17 -76.63 -57.68
N ASP A 406 -80.18 -77.77 -56.97
CA ASP A 406 -79.90 -77.80 -55.54
C ASP A 406 -78.45 -77.37 -55.23
N ARG A 407 -77.46 -77.85 -56.00
CA ARG A 407 -76.05 -77.43 -55.85
C ARG A 407 -75.80 -75.97 -56.19
N SER A 408 -76.49 -75.43 -57.20
CA SER A 408 -76.39 -74.00 -57.57
C SER A 408 -76.93 -73.09 -56.46
N SER A 409 -78.01 -73.49 -55.79
CA SER A 409 -78.57 -72.71 -54.67
C SER A 409 -77.65 -72.67 -53.45
N GLN A 410 -76.97 -73.78 -53.13
CA GLN A 410 -75.99 -73.86 -52.04
C GLN A 410 -74.75 -73.01 -52.33
N PHE A 411 -74.27 -73.00 -53.59
CA PHE A 411 -73.14 -72.17 -54.01
C PHE A 411 -73.40 -70.68 -53.84
N LEU A 412 -74.60 -70.19 -54.18
CA LEU A 412 -74.97 -68.78 -54.02
C LEU A 412 -74.98 -68.35 -52.54
N LYS A 413 -75.52 -69.18 -51.64
CA LYS A 413 -75.50 -68.93 -50.19
C LYS A 413 -74.08 -68.91 -49.61
N GLU A 414 -73.21 -69.81 -50.09
CA GLU A 414 -71.81 -69.88 -49.65
C GLU A 414 -71.01 -68.65 -50.14
N LYS A 415 -71.32 -68.13 -51.34
CA LYS A 415 -70.75 -66.90 -51.89
C LYS A 415 -71.18 -65.66 -51.11
N GLU A 416 -72.46 -65.51 -50.81
CA GLU A 416 -72.97 -64.38 -49.99
C GLU A 416 -72.39 -64.36 -48.58
N ARG A 417 -72.16 -65.52 -47.97
CA ARG A 417 -71.50 -65.62 -46.66
C ARG A 417 -70.05 -65.12 -46.71
N LEU A 418 -69.29 -65.51 -47.74
CA LEU A 418 -67.91 -65.08 -47.94
C LEU A 418 -67.78 -63.57 -48.20
N ASP A 419 -68.71 -63.00 -48.97
CA ASP A 419 -68.74 -61.55 -49.21
C ASP A 419 -69.03 -60.76 -47.90
N ASN A 420 -69.88 -61.28 -47.02
CA ASN A 420 -70.12 -60.72 -45.69
C ASN A 420 -68.91 -60.85 -44.75
N ASP A 421 -68.24 -62.02 -44.73
CA ASP A 421 -67.04 -62.24 -43.92
C ASP A 421 -65.89 -61.31 -44.38
N ARG A 422 -65.76 -61.08 -45.69
CA ARG A 422 -64.81 -60.10 -46.25
C ARG A 422 -65.15 -58.66 -45.84
N LEU A 423 -66.43 -58.27 -45.88
CA LEU A 423 -66.86 -56.93 -45.48
C LEU A 423 -66.58 -56.66 -43.99
N ASN A 424 -66.78 -57.67 -43.13
CA ASN A 424 -66.48 -57.58 -41.71
C ASN A 424 -64.97 -57.45 -41.46
N TYR A 425 -64.15 -58.24 -42.14
CA TYR A 425 -62.69 -58.10 -42.12
C TYR A 425 -62.24 -56.68 -42.52
N GLU A 426 -62.78 -56.11 -43.60
CA GLU A 426 -62.43 -54.75 -44.04
C GLU A 426 -62.81 -53.66 -43.01
N LYS A 427 -63.90 -53.85 -42.27
CA LYS A 427 -64.28 -52.94 -41.16
C LYS A 427 -63.34 -53.07 -39.97
N GLU A 428 -63.02 -54.30 -39.56
CA GLU A 428 -62.11 -54.57 -38.45
C GLU A 428 -60.69 -54.07 -38.74
N LYS A 429 -60.22 -54.23 -39.99
CA LYS A 429 -58.93 -53.70 -40.44
C LYS A 429 -58.84 -52.19 -40.33
N LYS A 430 -59.87 -51.46 -40.79
CA LYS A 430 -59.90 -49.99 -40.66
C LYS A 430 -59.87 -49.52 -39.20
N ALA A 431 -60.56 -50.23 -38.31
CA ALA A 431 -60.54 -49.93 -36.87
C ALA A 431 -59.16 -50.21 -36.25
N PHE A 432 -58.50 -51.31 -36.67
CA PHE A 432 -57.13 -51.63 -36.27
C PHE A 432 -56.12 -50.58 -36.74
N ASP A 433 -56.20 -50.14 -38.01
CA ASP A 433 -55.30 -49.13 -38.58
C ASP A 433 -55.40 -47.80 -37.82
N LEU A 434 -56.61 -47.40 -37.41
CA LEU A 434 -56.84 -46.20 -36.59
C LEU A 434 -56.27 -46.35 -35.17
N GLU A 435 -56.45 -47.51 -34.54
CA GLU A 435 -55.91 -47.82 -33.21
C GLU A 435 -54.35 -47.84 -33.23
N TYR A 436 -53.76 -48.41 -34.28
CA TYR A 436 -52.31 -48.43 -34.52
C TYR A 436 -51.74 -47.03 -34.76
N SER A 437 -52.43 -46.19 -35.54
CA SER A 437 -52.04 -44.79 -35.75
C SER A 437 -52.04 -43.99 -34.44
N ASN A 438 -53.06 -44.19 -33.59
CA ASN A 438 -53.13 -43.55 -32.28
C ASN A 438 -52.00 -44.00 -31.35
N LEU A 439 -51.59 -45.28 -31.43
CA LEU A 439 -50.46 -45.80 -30.66
C LEU A 439 -49.13 -45.17 -31.11
N LYS A 440 -48.87 -45.04 -32.42
CA LYS A 440 -47.70 -44.31 -32.94
C LYS A 440 -47.64 -42.85 -32.51
N LEU A 441 -48.79 -42.18 -32.46
CA LEU A 441 -48.88 -40.80 -31.96
C LEU A 441 -48.56 -40.72 -30.46
N MET A 442 -48.89 -41.75 -29.69
CA MET A 442 -48.55 -41.83 -28.27
C MET A 442 -47.05 -42.10 -28.07
N GLU A 443 -46.44 -42.96 -28.89
CA GLU A 443 -44.98 -43.18 -28.92
C GLU A 443 -44.22 -41.89 -29.25
N SER A 444 -44.65 -41.14 -30.26
CA SER A 444 -44.01 -39.87 -30.63
C SER A 444 -44.13 -38.81 -29.52
N LYS A 445 -45.30 -38.72 -28.86
CA LYS A 445 -45.49 -37.82 -27.71
C LYS A 445 -44.57 -38.17 -26.53
N ILE A 446 -44.37 -39.47 -26.24
CA ILE A 446 -43.44 -39.91 -25.19
C ILE A 446 -42.00 -39.57 -25.59
N ALA A 447 -41.61 -39.81 -26.84
CA ALA A 447 -40.27 -39.49 -27.35
C ALA A 447 -39.95 -37.99 -27.20
N VAL A 448 -40.86 -37.11 -27.61
CA VAL A 448 -40.71 -35.65 -27.45
C VAL A 448 -40.61 -35.25 -25.97
N ARG A 449 -41.41 -35.85 -25.08
CA ARG A 449 -41.33 -35.57 -23.63
C ARG A 449 -39.99 -36.02 -23.03
N VAL A 450 -39.42 -37.14 -23.48
CA VAL A 450 -38.09 -37.61 -23.05
C VAL A 450 -36.99 -36.66 -23.54
N GLU A 451 -37.08 -36.19 -24.78
CA GLU A 451 -36.15 -35.21 -25.35
C GLU A 451 -36.17 -33.88 -24.55
N ILE A 452 -37.36 -33.37 -24.24
CA ILE A 452 -37.51 -32.17 -23.41
C ILE A 452 -36.88 -32.37 -22.01
N LEU A 453 -37.04 -33.55 -21.41
CA LEU A 453 -36.44 -33.89 -20.11
C LEU A 453 -34.90 -33.93 -20.18
N ASN A 454 -34.33 -34.47 -21.25
CA ASN A 454 -32.88 -34.48 -21.44
C ASN A 454 -32.34 -33.05 -21.59
N ASN A 455 -33.02 -32.20 -22.37
CA ASN A 455 -32.65 -30.80 -22.54
C ASN A 455 -32.75 -30.01 -21.22
N LEU A 456 -33.80 -30.24 -20.42
CA LEU A 456 -33.95 -29.63 -19.10
C LEU A 456 -32.89 -30.12 -18.10
N GLY A 457 -32.55 -31.41 -18.13
CA GLY A 457 -31.47 -31.98 -17.32
C GLY A 457 -30.12 -31.35 -17.64
N GLN A 458 -29.78 -31.25 -18.92
CA GLN A 458 -28.56 -30.57 -19.39
C GLN A 458 -28.54 -29.10 -18.97
N HIS A 459 -29.67 -28.40 -19.02
CA HIS A 459 -29.77 -27.01 -18.57
C HIS A 459 -29.47 -26.88 -17.06
N ILE A 460 -30.10 -27.71 -16.23
CA ILE A 460 -29.88 -27.77 -14.77
C ILE A 460 -28.41 -28.07 -14.44
N ASP A 461 -27.81 -29.05 -15.11
CA ASP A 461 -26.41 -29.41 -14.89
C ASP A 461 -25.44 -28.29 -15.30
N SER A 462 -25.74 -27.57 -16.39
CA SER A 462 -24.96 -26.40 -16.80
C SER A 462 -25.05 -25.26 -15.77
N GLN A 463 -26.24 -24.99 -15.23
CA GLN A 463 -26.44 -23.95 -14.21
C GLN A 463 -25.74 -24.32 -12.89
N LEU A 464 -25.79 -25.59 -12.49
CA LEU A 464 -25.06 -26.09 -11.31
C LEU A 464 -23.54 -26.00 -11.48
N SER A 465 -23.02 -26.28 -12.68
CA SER A 465 -21.60 -26.10 -13.00
C SER A 465 -21.19 -24.63 -12.90
N LEU A 466 -21.99 -23.72 -13.45
CA LEU A 466 -21.75 -22.27 -13.39
C LEU A 466 -21.77 -21.74 -11.95
N LEU A 467 -22.73 -22.20 -11.13
CA LEU A 467 -22.81 -21.85 -9.71
C LEU A 467 -21.61 -22.37 -8.92
N HIS A 468 -21.15 -23.60 -9.16
CA HIS A 468 -19.94 -24.13 -8.52
C HIS A 468 -18.69 -23.34 -8.90
N LYS A 469 -18.56 -22.95 -10.16
CA LYS A 469 -17.46 -22.10 -10.63
C LYS A 469 -17.46 -20.75 -9.92
N GLN A 470 -18.61 -20.07 -9.86
CA GLN A 470 -18.75 -18.78 -9.16
C GLN A 470 -18.45 -18.88 -7.66
N ILE A 471 -18.88 -19.95 -6.99
CA ILE A 471 -18.56 -20.19 -5.57
C ILE A 471 -17.05 -20.38 -5.39
N SER A 472 -16.42 -21.18 -6.23
CA SER A 472 -14.98 -21.44 -6.16
C SER A 472 -14.14 -20.17 -6.42
N GLU A 473 -14.52 -19.37 -7.42
CA GLU A 473 -13.88 -18.08 -7.72
C GLU A 473 -14.04 -17.07 -6.57
N SER A 474 -15.23 -17.02 -5.94
CA SER A 474 -15.49 -16.18 -4.78
C SER A 474 -14.64 -16.58 -3.57
N GLU A 475 -14.52 -17.88 -3.29
CA GLU A 475 -13.68 -18.41 -2.21
C GLU A 475 -12.18 -18.15 -2.44
N GLN A 476 -11.71 -18.31 -3.67
CA GLN A 476 -10.32 -17.98 -4.04
C GLN A 476 -10.03 -16.50 -3.89
N THR A 477 -10.96 -15.64 -4.33
CA THR A 477 -10.83 -14.18 -4.19
C THR A 477 -10.79 -13.77 -2.71
N LYS A 478 -11.63 -14.38 -1.87
CA LYS A 478 -11.62 -14.16 -0.42
C LYS A 478 -10.29 -14.60 0.21
N LYS A 479 -9.78 -15.79 -0.10
CA LYS A 479 -8.48 -16.26 0.42
C LYS A 479 -7.33 -15.37 -0.01
N SER A 480 -7.32 -14.92 -1.27
CA SER A 480 -6.30 -13.98 -1.76
C SER A 480 -6.36 -12.64 -1.02
N TYR A 481 -7.57 -12.15 -0.72
CA TYR A 481 -7.76 -10.92 0.06
C TYR A 481 -7.30 -11.09 1.52
N GLU A 482 -7.62 -12.21 2.17
CA GLU A 482 -7.18 -12.51 3.54
C GLU A 482 -5.64 -12.61 3.62
N LEU A 483 -4.99 -13.23 2.63
CA LEU A 483 -3.53 -13.32 2.55
C LEU A 483 -2.86 -11.95 2.34
N ASP A 484 -3.36 -11.12 1.40
CA ASP A 484 -2.87 -9.75 1.18
C ASP A 484 -3.03 -8.88 2.43
N MET A 485 -4.16 -9.03 3.13
CA MET A 485 -4.42 -8.27 4.35
C MET A 485 -3.50 -8.69 5.50
N SER A 486 -3.16 -9.98 5.61
CA SER A 486 -2.20 -10.47 6.60
C SER A 486 -0.82 -9.80 6.42
N GLY A 487 -0.33 -9.69 5.17
CA GLY A 487 0.92 -9.00 4.86
C GLY A 487 0.89 -7.51 5.25
N LYS A 488 -0.20 -6.81 4.94
CA LYS A 488 -0.40 -5.39 5.31
C LYS A 488 -0.49 -5.18 6.82
N VAL A 489 -1.16 -6.07 7.55
CA VAL A 489 -1.21 -6.05 9.02
C VAL A 489 0.19 -6.30 9.60
N GLY A 490 0.97 -7.21 9.01
CA GLY A 490 2.38 -7.41 9.37
C GLY A 490 3.22 -6.14 9.20
N TYR A 491 3.09 -5.47 8.06
CA TYR A 491 3.73 -4.18 7.79
C TYR A 491 3.35 -3.10 8.81
N LEU A 492 2.05 -2.94 9.08
CA LEU A 492 1.55 -1.95 10.05
C LEU A 492 2.02 -2.24 11.48
N ASN A 493 2.07 -3.51 11.87
CA ASN A 493 2.61 -3.93 13.17
C ASN A 493 4.10 -3.60 13.30
N ASN A 494 4.90 -3.86 12.26
CA ASN A 494 6.31 -3.50 12.23
C ASN A 494 6.51 -1.97 12.32
N LEU A 495 5.69 -1.20 11.61
CA LEU A 495 5.71 0.26 11.66
C LEU A 495 5.31 0.80 13.06
N THR A 496 4.32 0.19 13.70
CA THR A 496 3.89 0.55 15.06
C THR A 496 5.01 0.31 16.07
N LYS A 497 5.70 -0.84 15.99
CA LYS A 497 6.87 -1.13 16.85
C LYS A 497 7.99 -0.10 16.68
N LEU A 498 8.25 0.37 15.46
CA LEU A 498 9.23 1.44 15.19
C LEU A 498 8.81 2.76 15.86
N ILE A 499 7.52 3.14 15.76
CA ILE A 499 7.00 4.36 16.39
C ILE A 499 7.14 4.30 17.92
N GLU A 500 6.74 3.20 18.55
CA GLU A 500 6.88 3.02 20.01
C GLU A 500 8.34 3.13 20.46
N LYS A 501 9.27 2.52 19.73
CA LYS A 501 10.71 2.59 20.03
C LYS A 501 11.24 4.02 19.93
N ARG A 502 10.83 4.77 18.90
CA ARG A 502 11.18 6.20 18.75
C ARG A 502 10.66 7.03 19.93
N ALA A 503 9.42 6.80 20.35
CA ALA A 503 8.83 7.50 21.49
C ALA A 503 9.65 7.25 22.77
N ASN A 504 10.00 6.00 23.06
CA ASN A 504 10.81 5.63 24.22
C ASN A 504 12.21 6.28 24.22
N LYS A 505 12.89 6.28 23.05
CA LYS A 505 14.21 6.92 22.90
C LYS A 505 14.14 8.43 23.10
N MET A 506 13.08 9.07 22.61
CA MET A 506 12.84 10.50 22.80
C MET A 506 12.58 10.83 24.27
N GLU A 507 11.76 10.02 24.95
CA GLU A 507 11.47 10.18 26.38
C GLU A 507 12.74 10.08 27.24
N TYR A 508 13.59 9.09 26.99
CA TYR A 508 14.86 8.92 27.69
C TYR A 508 15.77 10.14 27.53
N ARG A 509 15.91 10.66 26.30
CA ARG A 509 16.70 11.88 26.04
C ARG A 509 16.12 13.09 26.76
N ASN A 510 14.80 13.23 26.79
CA ASN A 510 14.14 14.33 27.45
C ASN A 510 14.37 14.29 28.98
N LYS A 511 14.23 13.11 29.60
CA LYS A 511 14.57 12.89 31.02
C LYS A 511 16.01 13.31 31.34
N ARG A 512 16.97 12.96 30.48
CA ARG A 512 18.39 13.35 30.66
C ARG A 512 18.59 14.88 30.58
N LEU A 513 17.92 15.55 29.64
CA LEU A 513 18.01 17.01 29.49
C LEU A 513 17.42 17.74 30.71
N ILE A 514 16.30 17.26 31.25
CA ILE A 514 15.68 17.83 32.45
C ILE A 514 16.64 17.80 33.65
N VAL A 515 17.33 16.68 33.87
CA VAL A 515 18.32 16.55 34.97
C VAL A 515 19.47 17.55 34.79
N LYS A 516 20.02 17.65 33.57
CA LYS A 516 21.11 18.59 33.26
C LYS A 516 20.69 20.05 33.48
N ASN A 517 19.47 20.41 33.10
CA ASN A 517 18.95 21.77 33.26
C ASN A 517 18.77 22.15 34.75
N LYS A 518 18.32 21.19 35.57
CA LYS A 518 18.22 21.36 37.03
C LYS A 518 19.58 21.63 37.67
N GLN A 519 20.63 20.90 37.27
CA GLN A 519 21.99 21.09 37.77
C GLN A 519 22.56 22.46 37.39
N LEU A 520 22.34 22.91 36.16
CA LEU A 520 22.78 24.23 35.69
C LEU A 520 22.11 25.37 36.46
N SER A 521 20.80 25.25 36.72
CA SER A 521 20.04 26.24 37.49
C SER A 521 20.57 26.40 38.92
N GLN A 522 20.94 25.29 39.57
CA GLN A 522 21.54 25.31 40.92
C GLN A 522 22.92 25.99 40.92
N ARG A 523 23.75 25.76 39.90
CA ARG A 523 25.06 26.43 39.77
C ARG A 523 24.91 27.94 39.63
N LEU A 524 23.97 28.39 38.79
CA LEU A 524 23.73 29.81 38.56
C LEU A 524 23.38 30.55 39.86
N ALA A 525 22.46 29.99 40.66
CA ALA A 525 22.02 30.59 41.92
C ALA A 525 23.16 30.77 42.94
N SER A 526 24.14 29.86 42.96
CA SER A 526 25.29 29.93 43.88
C SER A 526 26.32 31.00 43.52
N ILE A 527 26.41 31.38 42.24
CA ILE A 527 27.35 32.40 41.74
C ILE A 527 26.81 33.81 41.98
N THR A 528 25.48 33.98 42.02
CA THR A 528 24.81 35.29 42.08
C THR A 528 24.60 35.87 43.49
N ALA A 529 25.00 35.20 44.57
CA ALA A 529 24.79 35.69 45.95
C ALA A 529 26.12 36.10 46.63
N PRO A 530 26.28 37.36 47.09
CA PRO A 530 27.48 37.79 47.80
C PRO A 530 27.48 37.38 49.29
N ASP A 531 28.40 36.49 49.69
CA ASP A 531 28.64 36.06 51.08
C ASP A 531 29.73 36.92 51.76
N TYR A 532 29.46 38.20 52.07
CA TYR A 532 30.39 38.99 52.91
C TYR A 532 30.21 38.59 54.38
N ARG A 533 31.29 38.27 55.11
CA ARG A 533 31.22 37.89 56.54
C ARG A 533 31.84 38.92 57.48
N TYR A 534 32.90 39.62 57.06
CA TYR A 534 33.57 40.63 57.88
C TYR A 534 34.03 41.83 57.04
N SER A 535 34.15 42.99 57.67
CA SER A 535 34.74 44.18 57.07
C SER A 535 35.63 44.94 58.05
N PHE A 536 36.57 45.67 57.47
CA PHE A 536 37.38 46.64 58.18
C PHE A 536 37.23 48.00 57.50
N SER A 537 36.94 49.04 58.26
CA SER A 537 36.63 50.36 57.72
C SER A 537 37.22 51.50 58.53
N PRO A 538 38.30 52.16 58.07
CA PRO A 538 38.69 53.46 58.60
C PRO A 538 37.62 54.52 58.30
N TYR A 539 37.42 55.43 59.25
CA TYR A 539 36.43 56.49 59.14
C TYR A 539 36.95 57.82 59.67
N PHE A 540 36.39 58.89 59.12
CA PHE A 540 36.46 60.23 59.66
C PHE A 540 35.05 60.69 60.00
N GLY A 541 34.90 61.39 61.11
CA GLY A 541 33.62 61.85 61.62
C GLY A 541 33.68 63.28 62.10
N VAL A 542 32.59 64.02 61.84
CA VAL A 542 32.40 65.40 62.25
C VAL A 542 31.14 65.48 63.08
N ARG A 543 31.23 66.01 64.30
CA ARG A 543 30.05 66.27 65.15
C ARG A 543 29.72 67.76 65.15
N ILE A 544 28.47 68.09 64.87
CA ILE A 544 27.94 69.45 64.92
C ILE A 544 27.26 69.63 66.28
N SER A 545 27.78 70.50 67.14
CA SER A 545 27.21 70.78 68.47
C SER A 545 26.51 72.14 68.48
N ASP A 546 25.31 72.21 69.07
CA ASP A 546 24.46 73.43 69.08
C ASP A 546 24.84 74.46 70.17
N ASP A 547 25.76 74.16 71.09
CA ASP A 547 26.15 75.08 72.17
C ASP A 547 27.67 75.29 72.27
N SER A 548 28.13 76.53 71.97
CA SER A 548 29.40 77.18 72.40
C SER A 548 30.72 76.37 72.46
N LYS A 549 30.85 75.25 71.74
CA LYS A 549 32.02 74.36 71.68
C LYS A 549 32.36 74.02 70.23
N SER A 550 33.66 73.96 69.93
CA SER A 550 34.22 73.89 68.57
C SER A 550 33.87 72.60 67.82
N GLU A 551 34.08 72.65 66.50
CA GLU A 551 34.17 71.50 65.60
C GLU A 551 34.94 70.33 66.23
N TYR A 552 34.34 69.15 66.15
CA TYR A 552 34.82 67.91 66.73
C TYR A 552 35.16 66.98 65.58
N ASP A 553 36.46 66.83 65.35
CA ASP A 553 37.00 65.94 64.32
C ASP A 553 37.39 64.62 64.96
N GLU A 554 36.83 63.55 64.44
CA GLU A 554 37.06 62.19 64.90
C GLU A 554 37.64 61.32 63.79
N TYR A 555 38.70 60.58 64.12
CA TYR A 555 39.31 59.61 63.22
C TYR A 555 39.34 58.26 63.91
N GLY A 556 38.90 57.21 63.23
CA GLY A 556 38.82 55.89 63.84
C GLY A 556 38.80 54.74 62.87
N ILE A 557 38.72 53.54 63.44
CA ILE A 557 38.59 52.29 62.71
C ILE A 557 37.39 51.51 63.25
N ASN A 558 36.62 50.95 62.32
CA ASN A 558 35.47 50.11 62.58
C ASN A 558 35.73 48.70 62.04
N PHE A 559 35.31 47.70 62.78
CA PHE A 559 35.26 46.30 62.38
C PHE A 559 33.81 45.85 62.38
N SER A 560 33.30 45.35 61.25
CA SER A 560 31.92 44.86 61.16
C SER A 560 31.87 43.36 60.85
N ALA A 561 30.94 42.66 61.48
CA ALA A 561 30.56 41.30 61.15
C ALA A 561 29.14 41.30 60.56
N PHE A 562 28.95 40.63 59.42
CA PHE A 562 27.65 40.55 58.73
C PHE A 562 26.99 39.21 59.05
N LEU A 563 25.75 39.28 59.53
CA LEU A 563 24.91 38.15 59.86
C LEU A 563 23.78 38.06 58.83
N GLU A 564 23.74 36.94 58.11
CA GLU A 564 22.79 36.69 57.02
C GLU A 564 22.79 37.80 55.94
N LYS A 565 21.70 37.95 55.19
CA LYS A 565 21.61 38.91 54.06
C LYS A 565 21.30 40.35 54.49
N GLY A 566 21.11 40.62 55.78
CA GLY A 566 20.46 41.85 56.22
C GLY A 566 21.04 42.53 57.45
N TYR A 567 21.77 41.85 58.34
CA TYR A 567 22.22 42.44 59.61
C TYR A 567 23.74 42.61 59.66
N SER A 568 24.22 43.64 60.34
CA SER A 568 25.64 43.80 60.66
C SER A 568 25.85 44.32 62.07
N VAL A 569 26.84 43.77 62.76
CA VAL A 569 27.31 44.25 64.06
C VAL A 569 28.67 44.91 63.86
N THR A 570 28.82 46.17 64.24
CA THR A 570 30.08 46.92 64.10
C THR A 570 30.62 47.31 65.48
N LEU A 571 31.91 47.10 65.67
CA LEU A 571 32.70 47.58 66.81
C LEU A 571 33.72 48.60 66.31
N GLY A 572 33.80 49.75 66.96
CA GLY A 572 34.62 50.87 66.53
C GLY A 572 35.45 51.48 67.63
N VAL A 573 36.61 52.02 67.29
CA VAL A 573 37.43 52.85 68.18
C VAL A 573 37.89 54.08 67.41
N GLY A 574 37.67 55.25 67.99
CA GLY A 574 38.04 56.55 67.43
C GLY A 574 38.84 57.40 68.40
N THR A 575 39.61 58.33 67.85
CA THR A 575 40.22 59.44 68.59
C THR A 575 39.62 60.72 68.06
N ALA A 576 39.10 61.54 68.97
CA ALA A 576 38.52 62.81 68.64
C ALA A 576 39.30 63.95 69.28
N SER A 577 39.40 65.04 68.54
CA SER A 577 40.06 66.27 68.96
C SER A 577 39.04 67.40 68.91
N TYR A 578 38.86 68.09 70.03
CA TYR A 578 38.00 69.28 70.09
C TYR A 578 38.58 70.35 71.01
N MET A 579 38.26 71.61 70.72
CA MET A 579 38.58 72.73 71.60
C MET A 579 37.50 72.90 72.66
N LYS A 580 37.90 72.72 73.91
CA LYS A 580 37.02 72.98 75.05
C LYS A 580 37.22 74.42 75.49
N ASN A 581 36.19 75.26 75.31
CA ASN A 581 36.16 76.59 75.92
C ASN A 581 36.02 76.41 77.44
N SER A 582 37.09 76.70 78.18
CA SER A 582 37.00 76.90 79.64
C SER A 582 36.60 78.34 79.95
N ASN A 583 36.07 78.61 81.14
CA ASN A 583 35.69 79.97 81.60
C ASN A 583 36.86 80.97 81.72
N SER A 584 38.06 80.61 81.27
CA SER A 584 39.21 81.50 81.09
C SER A 584 39.57 81.53 79.60
N ASN A 585 40.04 82.67 79.06
CA ASN A 585 40.40 82.91 77.66
C ASN A 585 41.54 82.02 77.09
N HIS A 586 41.77 80.83 77.65
CA HIS A 586 42.66 79.80 77.12
C HIS A 586 41.83 78.71 76.42
N GLN A 587 42.08 78.51 75.12
CA GLN A 587 41.56 77.37 74.37
C GLN A 587 42.47 76.17 74.60
N ASN A 588 41.94 75.10 75.20
CA ASN A 588 42.66 73.84 75.33
C ASN A 588 42.13 72.83 74.30
N ILE A 589 43.03 72.26 73.50
CA ILE A 589 42.74 71.12 72.64
C ILE A 589 42.66 69.87 73.54
N VAL A 590 41.48 69.25 73.58
CA VAL A 590 41.23 68.00 74.30
C VAL A 590 41.20 66.87 73.29
N ASN A 591 42.06 65.87 73.50
CA ASN A 591 42.07 64.63 72.73
C ASN A 591 41.40 63.51 73.53
N GLU A 592 40.27 63.04 73.05
CA GLU A 592 39.46 62.01 73.67
C GLU A 592 39.46 60.74 72.82
N SER A 593 39.39 59.57 73.45
CA SER A 593 39.28 58.31 72.73
C SER A 593 37.89 57.74 72.98
N MET A 594 37.21 57.34 71.92
CA MET A 594 35.83 56.88 71.93
C MET A 594 35.75 55.44 71.46
N GLY A 595 34.93 54.64 72.15
CA GLY A 595 34.54 53.30 71.72
C GLY A 595 33.09 53.29 71.24
N TYR A 596 32.82 52.52 70.20
CA TYR A 596 31.51 52.41 69.56
C TYR A 596 31.08 50.96 69.39
N ILE A 597 29.81 50.69 69.63
CA ILE A 597 29.14 49.44 69.26
C ILE A 597 27.88 49.79 68.49
N SER A 598 27.61 49.10 67.40
CA SER A 598 26.39 49.36 66.64
C SER A 598 25.84 48.11 65.97
N LEU A 599 24.53 48.12 65.79
CA LEU A 599 23.78 47.15 65.04
C LEU A 599 23.16 47.86 63.85
N ALA A 600 23.30 47.30 62.65
CA ALA A 600 22.71 47.87 61.44
C ALA A 600 21.92 46.84 60.64
N TYR A 601 20.86 47.29 59.96
CA TYR A 601 20.02 46.49 59.06
C TYR A 601 19.97 47.09 57.65
N LEU A 602 20.27 46.28 56.64
CA LEU A 602 20.27 46.63 55.21
C LEU A 602 18.86 46.52 54.62
N LEU A 603 18.34 47.64 54.13
CA LEU A 603 16.99 47.71 53.55
C LEU A 603 16.91 47.14 52.12
N ASN A 604 18.01 47.20 51.35
CA ASN A 604 18.04 46.87 49.91
C ASN A 604 19.25 45.98 49.53
N PRO A 605 19.25 44.68 49.84
CA PRO A 605 20.42 43.80 49.74
C PRO A 605 20.89 43.40 48.33
N LYS A 606 20.39 44.05 47.27
CA LYS A 606 20.68 43.70 45.86
C LYS A 606 21.13 44.88 45.00
N GLU A 607 21.21 46.07 45.57
CA GLU A 607 21.55 47.29 44.85
C GLU A 607 23.00 47.71 45.13
N GLN A 608 23.57 48.50 44.22
CA GLN A 608 24.95 48.99 44.36
C GLN A 608 25.09 50.03 45.47
N LEU A 609 23.99 50.68 45.83
CA LEU A 609 23.87 51.66 46.90
C LEU A 609 23.08 51.03 48.06
N GLY A 610 23.74 50.61 49.13
CA GLY A 610 23.11 49.99 50.29
C GLY A 610 22.68 51.02 51.34
N PHE A 611 21.42 50.96 51.76
CA PHE A 611 20.87 51.75 52.87
C PHE A 611 20.81 50.93 54.15
N TYR A 612 21.53 51.37 55.17
CA TYR A 612 21.55 50.73 56.48
C TYR A 612 20.85 51.62 57.51
N ILE A 613 19.94 51.04 58.28
CA ILE A 613 19.45 51.65 59.52
C ILE A 613 20.36 51.16 60.63
N ARG A 614 21.02 52.08 61.36
CA ARG A 614 21.99 51.76 62.42
C ARG A 614 21.51 52.28 63.78
N SER A 615 21.61 51.45 64.81
CA SER A 615 21.65 51.89 66.20
C SER A 615 23.10 51.87 66.69
N LEU A 616 23.50 52.91 67.42
CA LEU A 616 24.87 53.13 67.87
C LEU A 616 24.90 53.40 69.37
N VAL A 617 25.89 52.85 70.04
CA VAL A 617 26.22 53.12 71.44
C VAL A 617 27.66 53.59 71.48
N SER A 618 27.93 54.76 72.05
CA SER A 618 29.27 55.33 72.15
C SER A 618 29.67 55.62 73.59
N ARG A 619 30.95 55.44 73.92
CA ARG A 619 31.49 55.75 75.24
C ARG A 619 32.94 56.25 75.17
N PRO A 620 33.30 57.33 75.88
CA PRO A 620 34.69 57.69 76.15
C PRO A 620 35.46 56.59 76.89
N LEU A 621 36.64 56.22 76.39
CA LEU A 621 37.44 55.12 76.93
C LEU A 621 38.30 55.50 78.15
N LYS A 622 38.63 56.79 78.32
CA LYS A 622 39.59 57.25 79.35
C LYS A 622 38.96 57.66 80.68
N MET A 623 37.63 57.65 80.83
CA MET A 623 36.95 58.07 82.07
C MET A 623 36.16 56.93 82.71
N ALA A 624 36.51 56.55 83.94
CA ALA A 624 35.89 55.43 84.66
C ALA A 624 34.39 55.64 84.92
N ALA A 625 33.92 56.89 84.96
CA ALA A 625 32.52 57.30 85.13
C ALA A 625 31.96 58.08 83.91
N ALA A 626 32.40 57.77 82.68
CA ALA A 626 31.84 58.38 81.47
C ALA A 626 30.40 57.90 81.18
N GLU A 627 29.54 58.84 80.75
CA GLU A 627 28.18 58.59 80.27
C GLU A 627 28.21 57.72 79.00
N ILE A 628 27.19 56.84 78.87
CA ILE A 628 27.00 56.00 77.70
C ILE A 628 25.95 56.69 76.82
N ASN A 629 26.33 57.02 75.59
CA ASN A 629 25.43 57.70 74.67
C ASN A 629 24.82 56.69 73.71
N PHE A 630 23.49 56.74 73.61
CA PHE A 630 22.71 55.94 72.69
C PHE A 630 22.27 56.81 71.53
N GLY A 631 22.33 56.26 70.32
CA GLY A 631 21.95 56.98 69.12
C GLY A 631 21.44 56.07 68.03
N ALA A 632 20.86 56.69 67.02
CA ALA A 632 20.39 56.01 65.82
C ALA A 632 20.72 56.86 64.60
N GLY A 633 20.85 56.22 63.45
CA GLY A 633 21.18 56.89 62.22
C GLY A 633 21.05 56.00 61.01
N LEU A 634 21.46 56.55 59.88
CA LEU A 634 21.43 55.88 58.59
C LEU A 634 22.84 55.87 58.00
N ASP A 635 23.25 54.75 57.42
CA ASP A 635 24.41 54.70 56.53
C ASP A 635 23.96 54.50 55.09
N LEU A 636 24.56 55.29 54.22
CA LEU A 636 24.60 55.07 52.80
C LEU A 636 25.95 54.43 52.44
N LYS A 637 25.95 53.22 51.86
CA LYS A 637 27.16 52.54 51.40
C LYS A 637 27.12 52.38 49.88
N TYR A 638 28.15 52.84 49.19
CA TYR A 638 28.33 52.58 47.76
C TYR A 638 29.33 51.44 47.56
N HIS A 639 28.87 50.33 47.00
CA HIS A 639 29.65 49.14 46.72
C HIS A 639 30.39 49.28 45.38
N HIS A 640 31.68 49.64 45.42
CA HIS A 640 32.50 49.75 44.20
C HIS A 640 32.75 48.39 43.57
N ASN A 641 32.96 47.35 44.40
CA ASN A 641 33.07 45.96 43.99
C ASN A 641 32.88 45.01 45.20
N ALA A 642 33.02 43.71 44.97
CA ALA A 642 32.87 42.69 46.01
C ALA A 642 33.89 42.74 47.17
N LYS A 643 34.86 43.66 47.17
CA LYS A 643 35.88 43.80 48.22
C LYS A 643 35.94 45.18 48.84
N PHE A 644 35.24 46.17 48.28
CA PHE A 644 35.44 47.58 48.61
C PHE A 644 34.15 48.38 48.49
N SER A 645 33.84 49.15 49.55
CA SER A 645 32.75 50.13 49.58
C SER A 645 33.24 51.45 50.13
N SER A 646 32.58 52.53 49.74
CA SER A 646 32.62 53.81 50.47
C SER A 646 31.35 53.94 51.28
N PHE A 647 31.40 54.56 52.44
CA PHE A 647 30.20 54.83 53.23
C PHE A 647 30.14 56.26 53.73
N PHE A 648 28.92 56.74 53.90
CA PHE A 648 28.55 57.99 54.54
C PHE A 648 27.42 57.70 55.52
N GLY A 649 27.59 58.06 56.78
CA GLY A 649 26.63 57.82 57.84
C GLY A 649 26.25 59.10 58.55
N GLY A 650 24.96 59.33 58.75
CA GLY A 650 24.45 60.40 59.59
C GLY A 650 23.78 59.80 60.82
N TYR A 651 24.24 60.17 62.00
CA TYR A 651 23.75 59.64 63.27
C TYR A 651 23.36 60.76 64.22
N PHE A 652 22.37 60.45 65.05
CA PHE A 652 21.97 61.29 66.16
C PHE A 652 22.31 60.56 67.45
N LEU A 653 23.33 61.05 68.16
CA LEU A 653 23.69 60.63 69.51
C LEU A 653 23.18 61.73 70.47
N GLU A 654 24.09 62.52 71.04
CA GLU A 654 23.78 63.77 71.77
C GLU A 654 23.65 64.97 70.82
N ALA A 655 24.33 64.91 69.67
CA ALA A 655 24.31 65.92 68.63
C ALA A 655 24.47 65.24 67.25
N PRO A 656 24.10 65.91 66.15
CA PRO A 656 24.30 65.39 64.80
C PRO A 656 25.77 65.04 64.55
N TYR A 657 26.01 63.80 64.15
CA TYR A 657 27.33 63.23 63.88
C TYR A 657 27.33 62.64 62.48
N PHE A 658 28.20 63.14 61.61
CA PHE A 658 28.38 62.63 60.26
C PHE A 658 29.69 61.87 60.20
N SER A 659 29.69 60.68 59.61
CA SER A 659 30.89 59.91 59.35
C SER A 659 31.01 59.57 57.87
N PHE A 660 32.22 59.54 57.36
CA PHE A 660 32.50 58.95 56.07
C PHE A 660 33.75 58.09 56.12
N GLY A 661 33.82 57.09 55.27
CA GLY A 661 34.97 56.21 55.24
C GLY A 661 34.93 55.22 54.10
N VAL A 662 35.90 54.32 54.13
CA VAL A 662 36.01 53.22 53.16
C VAL A 662 35.97 51.91 53.92
N GLU A 663 35.29 50.92 53.37
CA GLU A 663 35.09 49.61 53.96
C GLU A 663 35.66 48.55 53.04
N LYS A 664 36.62 47.78 53.55
CA LYS A 664 37.21 46.64 52.84
C LYS A 664 36.58 45.35 53.36
N TYR A 665 35.90 44.60 52.49
CA TYR A 665 35.34 43.31 52.85
C TYR A 665 36.42 42.23 52.86
N ILE A 666 36.44 41.47 53.95
CA ILE A 666 37.24 40.26 54.07
C ILE A 666 36.28 39.11 53.82
N ILE A 667 36.43 38.47 52.67
CA ILE A 667 35.79 37.21 52.35
C ILE A 667 36.73 36.13 52.90
N PRO A 668 36.44 35.50 54.04
CA PRO A 668 37.27 34.39 54.48
C PRO A 668 37.11 33.28 53.44
N THR A 669 38.19 32.98 52.71
CA THR A 669 38.31 31.76 51.93
C THR A 669 38.46 30.58 52.89
N PHE A 670 37.48 30.36 53.76
CA PHE A 670 37.14 28.98 54.05
C PHE A 670 36.67 28.46 52.71
N LYS A 671 37.52 27.69 52.03
CA LYS A 671 37.01 26.63 51.18
C LYS A 671 36.02 25.90 52.08
N LYS A 672 34.72 26.25 51.98
CA LYS A 672 33.71 25.22 51.94
C LYS A 672 34.20 24.37 50.77
N SER A 673 35.03 23.38 51.09
CA SER A 673 34.70 22.04 50.67
C SER A 673 33.21 21.96 50.97
N ILE A 674 32.42 22.24 49.93
CA ILE A 674 31.20 21.49 49.79
C ILE A 674 31.76 20.08 49.74
N ALA A 675 31.82 19.48 50.92
CA ALA A 675 31.95 18.06 51.10
C ALA A 675 30.73 17.50 50.36
N PHE A 676 30.95 17.32 49.06
CA PHE A 676 30.40 16.22 48.29
C PHE A 676 31.15 14.93 48.64
N ASP A 677 31.77 14.84 49.82
CA ASP A 677 31.91 13.59 50.58
C ASP A 677 30.56 13.22 51.21
N ASN A 678 29.60 12.98 50.31
CA ASN A 678 28.85 11.74 50.33
C ASN A 678 28.98 11.13 48.93
N GLN A 679 30.23 10.79 48.59
CA GLN A 679 30.64 9.78 47.61
C GLN A 679 30.14 8.36 47.97
N LYS A 680 28.92 8.24 48.53
CA LYS A 680 28.23 6.96 48.64
C LYS A 680 26.75 6.98 48.26
N ASN A 681 26.15 8.14 47.94
CA ASN A 681 24.76 8.19 47.44
C ASN A 681 24.48 9.35 46.48
N THR A 682 25.50 9.81 45.76
CA THR A 682 25.26 10.37 44.43
C THR A 682 25.27 9.16 43.49
N PRO A 683 24.20 8.89 42.73
CA PRO A 683 24.34 7.97 41.62
C PRO A 683 25.34 8.64 40.70
N THR A 684 26.58 8.12 40.71
CA THR A 684 27.39 8.05 39.52
C THR A 684 26.45 7.53 38.45
N VAL A 685 25.89 8.44 37.66
CA VAL A 685 25.39 8.05 36.35
C VAL A 685 26.66 7.70 35.63
N ASP A 686 26.94 6.41 35.63
CA ASP A 686 28.14 5.81 35.11
C ASP A 686 28.43 6.36 33.71
N GLU A 687 29.44 7.22 33.61
CA GLU A 687 30.15 7.45 32.36
C GLU A 687 30.87 6.18 31.88
N PHE A 688 30.79 5.07 32.62
CA PHE A 688 31.30 3.75 32.27
C PHE A 688 30.23 2.67 31.97
N GLU A 689 28.92 2.94 32.07
CA GLU A 689 27.88 2.00 31.58
C GLU A 689 27.26 2.43 30.23
N ILE A 690 27.61 3.61 29.71
CA ILE A 690 27.04 4.12 28.45
C ILE A 690 27.71 3.49 27.22
N GLU A 691 28.92 2.93 27.31
CA GLU A 691 29.57 2.28 26.16
C GLU A 691 29.07 0.86 25.86
N ASN A 692 28.37 0.20 26.78
CA ASN A 692 27.87 -1.17 26.56
C ASN A 692 26.37 -1.29 26.30
N GLN A 693 25.59 -0.20 26.43
CA GLN A 693 24.16 -0.17 26.05
C GLN A 693 23.84 0.86 24.95
N ALA A 694 24.80 1.71 24.57
CA ALA A 694 24.75 2.52 23.35
C ALA A 694 25.71 1.99 22.26
N THR A 695 26.04 0.69 22.32
CA THR A 695 26.21 -0.03 21.06
C THR A 695 24.96 0.26 20.24
N PHE A 696 25.14 0.77 19.02
CA PHE A 696 24.10 0.70 18.01
C PHE A 696 23.49 -0.71 18.11
N ASP A 697 22.28 -0.81 18.67
CA ASP A 697 21.51 -2.05 18.69
C ASP A 697 20.97 -2.22 17.26
N SER A 698 21.91 -2.40 16.33
CA SER A 698 21.68 -2.53 14.89
C SER A 698 20.72 -3.67 14.61
N ASN A 699 20.65 -4.65 15.52
CA ASN A 699 19.80 -5.84 15.43
C ASN A 699 18.29 -5.52 15.35
N ASN A 700 17.85 -4.31 15.70
CA ASN A 700 16.42 -4.02 15.90
C ASN A 700 15.88 -2.79 15.13
N ASP A 701 16.57 -2.29 14.10
CA ASP A 701 16.17 -1.09 13.33
C ASP A 701 15.75 -1.38 11.87
N VAL A 702 15.84 -2.62 11.43
CA VAL A 702 15.38 -3.07 10.10
C VAL A 702 14.43 -4.24 10.28
N PHE A 703 13.20 -4.10 9.79
CA PHE A 703 12.19 -5.14 9.73
C PHE A 703 11.93 -5.52 8.27
N LEU A 704 11.79 -6.82 8.02
CA LEU A 704 11.35 -7.38 6.75
C LEU A 704 9.94 -7.93 6.91
N SER A 705 9.09 -7.71 5.91
CA SER A 705 7.81 -8.43 5.77
C SER A 705 7.76 -9.10 4.42
N PHE A 706 7.33 -10.36 4.40
CA PHE A 706 7.11 -11.12 3.17
C PHE A 706 5.63 -11.21 2.88
N ASN A 707 5.29 -11.18 1.60
CA ASN A 707 4.03 -11.75 1.16
C ASN A 707 4.14 -13.27 1.16
N SER A 708 3.08 -13.94 1.61
CA SER A 708 3.04 -15.40 1.63
C SER A 708 3.32 -15.97 0.24
N ILE A 709 4.30 -16.86 0.15
CA ILE A 709 4.66 -17.53 -1.11
C ILE A 709 3.57 -18.57 -1.42
N ARG A 710 2.95 -18.45 -2.59
CA ARG A 710 1.91 -19.41 -2.99
C ARG A 710 2.53 -20.79 -3.23
N PRO A 711 1.81 -21.90 -2.95
CA PRO A 711 2.27 -23.23 -3.29
C PRO A 711 2.61 -23.34 -4.77
N TYR A 712 3.77 -23.92 -5.06
CA TYR A 712 4.27 -24.09 -6.41
C TYR A 712 3.95 -25.50 -6.89
N PHE A 713 3.46 -25.63 -8.13
CA PHE A 713 3.14 -26.93 -8.74
C PHE A 713 4.07 -27.15 -9.92
N CYS A 714 4.78 -28.28 -9.91
CA CYS A 714 5.72 -28.63 -10.97
C CYS A 714 5.57 -30.11 -11.32
N PHE A 715 5.70 -30.45 -12.60
CA PHE A 715 5.90 -31.83 -13.01
C PHE A 715 7.39 -32.17 -12.86
N PHE A 716 7.70 -33.29 -12.20
CA PHE A 716 9.06 -33.82 -12.08
C PHE A 716 9.18 -35.07 -12.95
N PRO A 717 9.85 -34.98 -14.11
CA PRO A 717 10.09 -36.15 -14.95
C PRO A 717 10.80 -37.25 -14.16
N LYS A 718 10.40 -38.50 -14.36
CA LYS A 718 11.04 -39.66 -13.69
C LYS A 718 11.52 -40.65 -14.74
N SER A 719 12.80 -41.01 -14.71
CA SER A 719 13.31 -42.08 -15.56
C SER A 719 12.63 -43.40 -15.19
N GLN A 720 11.94 -44.02 -16.14
CA GLN A 720 11.29 -45.33 -15.97
C GLN A 720 11.92 -46.30 -16.96
N ARG A 721 12.38 -47.45 -16.46
CA ARG A 721 12.87 -48.55 -17.29
C ARG A 721 11.84 -49.66 -17.31
N PHE A 722 11.61 -50.23 -18.48
CA PHE A 722 10.66 -51.32 -18.69
C PHE A 722 11.41 -52.59 -19.10
N ASP A 723 11.08 -53.69 -18.43
CA ASP A 723 11.79 -54.97 -18.62
C ASP A 723 11.58 -55.52 -20.04
N ASP A 724 10.38 -55.33 -20.60
CA ASP A 724 9.94 -55.84 -21.90
C ASP A 724 10.31 -54.94 -23.11
N VAL A 725 11.07 -53.87 -22.86
CA VAL A 725 11.49 -52.89 -23.88
C VAL A 725 13.00 -52.88 -24.10
N SER A 726 13.78 -53.33 -23.11
CA SER A 726 15.24 -53.35 -23.16
C SER A 726 15.75 -54.07 -24.43
N SER A 727 16.49 -53.37 -25.29
CA SER A 727 17.00 -53.84 -26.61
C SER A 727 16.04 -53.73 -27.81
N SER A 728 14.96 -52.95 -27.72
CA SER A 728 14.04 -52.71 -28.84
C SER A 728 14.32 -51.40 -29.59
N TRP A 729 13.98 -51.33 -30.88
CA TRP A 729 14.18 -50.11 -31.69
C TRP A 729 13.40 -48.89 -31.19
N TYR A 730 12.33 -49.09 -30.40
CA TYR A 730 11.50 -48.04 -29.79
C TYR A 730 11.89 -47.70 -28.34
N GLU A 731 12.95 -48.30 -27.79
CA GLU A 731 13.34 -48.14 -26.39
C GLU A 731 13.53 -46.67 -25.99
N ALA A 732 14.28 -45.91 -26.80
CA ALA A 732 14.54 -44.50 -26.53
C ALA A 732 13.25 -43.67 -26.47
N SER A 733 12.34 -43.88 -27.43
CA SER A 733 11.06 -43.17 -27.50
C SER A 733 10.14 -43.55 -26.35
N VAL A 734 10.06 -44.84 -26.00
CA VAL A 734 9.25 -45.31 -24.86
C VAL A 734 9.75 -44.72 -23.55
N ASN A 735 11.07 -44.78 -23.30
CA ASN A 735 11.65 -44.21 -22.08
C ASN A 735 11.39 -42.71 -22.00
N ARG A 736 11.64 -41.94 -23.08
CA ARG A 736 11.46 -40.48 -23.09
C ARG A 736 10.01 -40.06 -22.86
N THR A 737 9.09 -40.65 -23.60
CA THR A 737 7.65 -40.29 -23.53
C THR A 737 7.02 -40.71 -22.21
N SER A 738 7.38 -41.88 -21.69
CA SER A 738 6.91 -42.35 -20.38
C SER A 738 7.46 -41.49 -19.24
N SER A 739 8.74 -41.10 -19.30
CA SER A 739 9.35 -40.24 -18.29
C SER A 739 8.75 -38.83 -18.20
N LEU A 740 8.18 -38.34 -19.29
CA LEU A 740 7.45 -37.08 -19.34
C LEU A 740 5.97 -37.21 -18.92
N GLY A 741 5.54 -38.39 -18.46
CA GLY A 741 4.18 -38.64 -17.98
C GLY A 741 3.15 -38.77 -19.10
N LEU A 742 3.55 -38.96 -20.35
CA LEU A 742 2.60 -39.11 -21.47
C LEU A 742 1.84 -40.44 -21.43
N PHE A 743 2.26 -41.39 -20.60
CA PHE A 743 1.56 -42.65 -20.38
C PHE A 743 1.15 -42.80 -18.92
N ASP A 744 -0.10 -43.20 -18.66
CA ASP A 744 -0.57 -43.55 -17.31
C ASP A 744 -0.17 -45.00 -16.96
N LEU A 745 1.09 -45.19 -16.54
CA LEU A 745 1.69 -46.50 -16.25
C LEU A 745 1.97 -46.72 -14.76
N LYS A 746 1.21 -46.06 -13.88
CA LYS A 746 1.45 -46.04 -12.42
C LYS A 746 1.96 -47.38 -11.87
N ASN A 747 3.24 -47.39 -11.48
CA ASN A 747 3.96 -48.49 -10.83
C ASN A 747 4.14 -49.79 -11.66
N SER A 748 3.98 -49.77 -12.98
CA SER A 748 4.25 -50.94 -13.84
C SER A 748 5.73 -51.02 -14.25
N THR A 749 6.33 -52.21 -14.18
CA THR A 749 7.64 -52.51 -14.80
C THR A 749 7.53 -53.04 -16.23
N VAL A 750 6.30 -53.25 -16.72
CA VAL A 750 5.99 -53.77 -18.06
C VAL A 750 5.21 -52.73 -18.85
N PHE A 751 5.69 -52.40 -20.05
CA PHE A 751 5.07 -51.42 -20.95
C PHE A 751 3.96 -52.04 -21.82
N ASN A 752 4.13 -53.31 -22.21
CA ASN A 752 3.32 -54.05 -23.19
C ASN A 752 3.32 -53.39 -24.58
N PRO A 753 4.45 -53.44 -25.33
CA PRO A 753 4.62 -52.72 -26.59
C PRO A 753 3.62 -53.11 -27.69
N LYS A 754 3.09 -54.34 -27.66
CA LYS A 754 2.09 -54.85 -28.63
C LYS A 754 0.64 -54.57 -28.22
N GLY A 755 0.40 -54.01 -27.03
CA GLY A 755 -0.94 -53.64 -26.58
C GLY A 755 -1.55 -52.57 -27.48
N TYR A 756 -2.87 -52.61 -27.66
CA TYR A 756 -3.60 -51.56 -28.37
C TYR A 756 -3.89 -50.37 -27.45
N LEU A 757 -4.10 -49.21 -28.04
CA LEU A 757 -4.48 -47.97 -27.34
C LEU A 757 -5.93 -47.60 -27.62
N THR A 758 -6.57 -47.00 -26.62
CA THR A 758 -7.94 -46.50 -26.72
C THR A 758 -7.98 -45.00 -26.98
N PHE A 759 -9.15 -44.47 -27.38
CA PHE A 759 -9.34 -43.02 -27.52
C PHE A 759 -9.06 -42.26 -26.22
N LYS A 760 -9.33 -42.88 -25.06
CA LYS A 760 -8.97 -42.35 -23.74
C LYS A 760 -7.46 -42.16 -23.59
N ASP A 761 -6.68 -43.19 -23.91
CA ASP A 761 -5.22 -43.17 -23.76
C ASP A 761 -4.58 -42.11 -24.68
N ILE A 762 -5.05 -42.06 -25.93
CA ILE A 762 -4.57 -41.08 -26.93
C ILE A 762 -4.93 -39.66 -26.50
N SER A 763 -6.16 -39.42 -26.05
CA SER A 763 -6.60 -38.09 -25.62
C SER A 763 -5.81 -37.60 -24.41
N TYR A 764 -5.57 -38.47 -23.42
CA TYR A 764 -4.72 -38.13 -22.28
C TYR A 764 -3.34 -37.66 -22.72
N SER A 765 -2.67 -38.47 -23.55
CA SER A 765 -1.28 -38.21 -23.94
C SER A 765 -1.16 -36.95 -24.82
N LEU A 766 -2.09 -36.71 -25.74
CA LEU A 766 -2.06 -35.53 -26.61
C LEU A 766 -2.39 -34.24 -25.86
N VAL A 767 -3.39 -34.27 -24.96
CA VAL A 767 -3.69 -33.11 -24.10
C VAL A 767 -2.51 -32.83 -23.16
N TRP A 768 -1.83 -33.87 -22.67
CA TRP A 768 -0.58 -33.73 -21.92
C TRP A 768 0.54 -33.12 -22.76
N ALA A 769 0.76 -33.61 -23.98
CA ALA A 769 1.74 -33.06 -24.91
C ALA A 769 1.47 -31.59 -25.29
N ARG A 770 0.20 -31.18 -25.35
CA ARG A 770 -0.19 -29.76 -25.53
C ARG A 770 0.31 -28.87 -24.39
N TYR A 771 0.22 -29.34 -23.16
CA TYR A 771 0.54 -28.52 -21.98
C TYR A 771 1.92 -28.78 -21.38
N ILE A 772 2.69 -29.72 -21.95
CA ILE A 772 3.96 -30.19 -21.38
C ILE A 772 4.96 -29.06 -21.11
N ASP A 773 5.02 -28.02 -21.95
CA ASP A 773 5.91 -26.87 -21.77
C ASP A 773 5.54 -26.03 -20.54
N GLN A 774 4.25 -25.87 -20.25
CA GLN A 774 3.76 -25.17 -19.04
C GLN A 774 3.99 -26.00 -17.77
N MET A 775 3.97 -27.33 -17.88
CA MET A 775 4.15 -28.24 -16.74
C MET A 775 5.62 -28.44 -16.38
N VAL A 776 6.45 -28.54 -17.41
CA VAL A 776 7.89 -28.77 -17.29
C VAL A 776 8.67 -27.46 -17.26
N LYS A 777 8.06 -26.29 -17.46
CA LYS A 777 8.68 -25.00 -17.15
C LYS A 777 7.61 -24.04 -16.60
N PRO A 778 7.13 -24.25 -15.36
CA PRO A 778 6.10 -23.40 -14.79
C PRO A 778 6.62 -21.97 -14.59
N ALA A 779 5.71 -21.01 -14.43
CA ALA A 779 6.07 -19.61 -14.21
C ALA A 779 6.97 -19.46 -12.95
N PRO A 780 8.06 -18.67 -12.99
CA PRO A 780 8.99 -18.58 -11.86
C PRO A 780 8.29 -18.07 -10.59
N ILE A 781 8.74 -18.55 -9.42
CA ILE A 781 8.22 -18.10 -8.13
C ILE A 781 8.58 -16.63 -7.95
N LYS A 782 7.55 -15.78 -7.84
CA LYS A 782 7.70 -14.38 -7.47
C LYS A 782 7.64 -14.24 -5.95
N VAL A 783 8.70 -13.68 -5.39
CA VAL A 783 8.79 -13.32 -3.97
C VAL A 783 8.67 -11.82 -3.87
N GLU A 784 7.66 -11.36 -3.13
CA GLU A 784 7.43 -9.95 -2.83
C GLU A 784 7.74 -9.72 -1.35
N PHE A 785 8.52 -8.68 -1.07
CA PHE A 785 8.95 -8.37 0.28
C PHE A 785 9.13 -6.87 0.45
N SER A 786 8.92 -6.39 1.67
CA SER A 786 9.07 -4.98 2.03
C SER A 786 10.11 -4.83 3.12
N ILE A 787 10.99 -3.86 2.93
CA ILE A 787 12.02 -3.49 3.90
C ILE A 787 11.53 -2.23 4.61
N VAL A 788 11.41 -2.29 5.94
CA VAL A 788 11.06 -1.16 6.79
C VAL A 788 12.23 -0.87 7.70
N SER A 789 12.82 0.32 7.61
CA SER A 789 13.92 0.70 8.49
C SER A 789 13.84 2.15 8.94
N ASP A 790 14.36 2.40 10.14
CA ASP A 790 14.65 3.74 10.66
C ASP A 790 15.89 4.38 10.03
N ILE A 791 16.72 3.60 9.33
CA ILE A 791 17.99 4.04 8.76
C ILE A 791 17.74 4.34 7.27
N GLN A 792 17.95 5.59 6.81
CA GLN A 792 17.82 5.96 5.38
C GLN A 792 18.84 5.29 4.43
N GLN A 793 19.66 4.37 4.93
CA GLN A 793 20.71 3.70 4.18
C GLN A 793 20.18 2.41 3.54
N SER A 794 20.83 2.00 2.46
CA SER A 794 20.61 0.70 1.86
C SER A 794 21.05 -0.43 2.80
N VAL A 795 20.36 -1.57 2.69
CA VAL A 795 20.68 -2.81 3.41
C VAL A 795 21.10 -3.87 2.39
N PHE A 796 21.90 -4.83 2.82
CA PHE A 796 22.35 -5.92 1.97
C PHE A 796 21.55 -7.17 2.30
N LEU A 797 20.91 -7.80 1.31
CA LEU A 797 20.11 -9.00 1.51
C LEU A 797 20.77 -10.21 0.88
N SER A 798 20.74 -11.33 1.61
CA SER A 798 21.01 -12.66 1.04
C SER A 798 19.77 -13.54 1.18
N PHE A 799 19.41 -14.24 0.10
CA PHE A 799 18.28 -15.15 0.05
C PHE A 799 18.77 -16.58 -0.08
N TYR A 800 18.28 -17.44 0.80
CA TYR A 800 18.63 -18.86 0.89
C TYR A 800 17.38 -19.73 0.89
N ILE A 801 17.47 -20.89 0.27
CA ILE A 801 16.45 -21.93 0.37
C ILE A 801 17.00 -23.06 1.23
N PHE A 802 16.24 -23.40 2.26
CA PHE A 802 16.49 -24.53 3.14
C PHE A 802 15.44 -25.62 2.91
N ASP A 803 15.85 -26.88 3.02
CA ASP A 803 14.92 -28.02 3.07
C ASP A 803 14.23 -28.12 4.45
N LYS A 804 13.25 -29.01 4.57
CA LYS A 804 12.57 -29.34 5.83
C LYS A 804 13.50 -29.80 6.97
N ASN A 805 14.72 -30.26 6.64
CA ASN A 805 15.70 -30.75 7.61
C ASN A 805 16.67 -29.63 8.05
N GLY A 806 16.54 -28.42 7.48
CA GLY A 806 17.39 -27.28 7.78
C GLY A 806 18.71 -27.25 6.98
N ASN A 807 18.87 -28.07 5.93
CA ASN A 807 20.03 -28.02 5.04
C ASN A 807 19.86 -26.92 4.00
N LYS A 808 20.90 -26.10 3.80
CA LYS A 808 20.93 -25.07 2.74
C LYS A 808 21.02 -25.76 1.38
N ILE A 809 19.96 -25.66 0.59
CA ILE A 809 19.89 -26.24 -0.76
C ILE A 809 20.49 -25.28 -1.77
N LYS A 810 20.12 -23.99 -1.70
CA LYS A 810 20.57 -23.00 -2.66
C LYS A 810 20.65 -21.60 -2.08
N GLN A 811 21.54 -20.80 -2.65
CA GLN A 811 21.60 -19.36 -2.45
C GLN A 811 21.12 -18.65 -3.71
N LEU A 812 20.05 -17.87 -3.59
CA LEU A 812 19.42 -17.17 -4.71
C LEU A 812 20.08 -15.81 -4.96
N VAL A 813 20.41 -15.11 -3.87
CA VAL A 813 21.03 -13.78 -3.88
C VAL A 813 22.05 -13.74 -2.75
N ASP A 814 23.20 -13.12 -3.01
CA ASP A 814 24.23 -12.89 -2.00
C ASP A 814 24.49 -11.40 -1.81
N LYS A 815 24.25 -10.91 -0.58
CA LYS A 815 24.56 -9.56 -0.10
C LYS A 815 24.32 -8.48 -1.15
N LYS A 816 23.17 -8.54 -1.82
CA LYS A 816 22.79 -7.54 -2.81
C LYS A 816 22.19 -6.35 -2.10
N GLU A 817 22.56 -5.15 -2.54
CA GLU A 817 22.08 -3.90 -1.97
C GLU A 817 20.61 -3.63 -2.35
N PHE A 818 19.80 -3.28 -1.34
CA PHE A 818 18.39 -2.87 -1.48
C PHE A 818 18.11 -1.62 -0.65
N PHE A 819 17.30 -0.72 -1.19
CA PHE A 819 16.81 0.47 -0.47
C PHE A 819 15.55 0.14 0.34
N ILE A 820 15.19 0.99 1.31
CA ILE A 820 13.90 0.87 2.02
C ILE A 820 12.74 0.94 1.02
N GLY A 821 11.74 0.08 1.18
CA GLY A 821 10.54 0.04 0.33
C GLY A 821 10.15 -1.37 -0.09
N ASP A 822 9.25 -1.44 -1.06
CA ASP A 822 8.73 -2.69 -1.61
C ASP A 822 9.61 -3.18 -2.76
N HIS A 823 9.93 -4.47 -2.73
CA HIS A 823 10.76 -5.14 -3.71
C HIS A 823 10.14 -6.45 -4.14
N SER A 824 10.55 -6.91 -5.32
CA SER A 824 10.26 -8.27 -5.74
C SER A 824 11.43 -8.86 -6.50
N PHE A 825 11.60 -10.16 -6.36
CA PHE A 825 12.47 -10.93 -7.23
C PHE A 825 11.77 -12.22 -7.64
N THR A 826 12.20 -12.77 -8.77
CA THR A 826 11.70 -14.05 -9.27
C THR A 826 12.84 -15.05 -9.29
N PHE A 827 12.54 -16.30 -8.99
CA PHE A 827 13.47 -17.40 -9.18
C PHE A 827 12.74 -18.63 -9.69
N ASP A 828 13.43 -19.43 -10.48
CA ASP A 828 12.88 -20.67 -11.03
C ASP A 828 13.34 -21.88 -10.16
N PRO A 829 12.40 -22.64 -9.59
CA PRO A 829 12.68 -23.82 -8.79
C PRO A 829 13.45 -24.92 -9.53
N GLN A 830 13.29 -25.05 -10.85
CA GLN A 830 13.91 -26.11 -11.65
C GLN A 830 15.40 -25.87 -11.86
N PHE A 831 15.79 -24.63 -12.19
CA PHE A 831 17.21 -24.22 -12.20
C PHE A 831 17.83 -24.28 -10.79
N SER A 832 17.02 -24.52 -9.75
CA SER A 832 17.41 -24.60 -8.36
C SER A 832 17.50 -26.02 -7.81
N SER A 833 17.31 -27.04 -8.67
CA SER A 833 17.38 -28.47 -8.31
C SER A 833 16.46 -28.85 -7.14
N LEU A 834 15.37 -28.10 -6.94
CA LEU A 834 14.41 -28.37 -5.88
C LEU A 834 13.49 -29.51 -6.30
N GLN A 835 13.29 -30.50 -5.43
CA GLN A 835 12.36 -31.61 -5.63
C GLN A 835 11.00 -31.32 -4.96
N GLU A 836 10.03 -32.21 -5.11
CA GLU A 836 8.78 -32.17 -4.36
C GLU A 836 9.03 -32.16 -2.84
N GLY A 837 8.43 -31.21 -2.11
CA GLY A 837 8.60 -31.09 -0.67
C GLY A 837 8.32 -29.71 -0.11
N SER A 838 8.47 -29.60 1.22
CA SER A 838 8.40 -28.34 1.96
C SER A 838 9.78 -27.70 2.07
N TYR A 839 9.84 -26.40 1.83
CA TYR A 839 11.04 -25.59 1.86
C TYR A 839 10.80 -24.32 2.67
N THR A 840 11.89 -23.77 3.20
CA THR A 840 11.88 -22.48 3.89
C THR A 840 12.78 -21.51 3.13
N LEU A 841 12.20 -20.41 2.66
CA LEU A 841 12.96 -19.27 2.17
C LEU A 841 13.43 -18.45 3.38
N VAL A 842 14.75 -18.31 3.52
CA VAL A 842 15.37 -17.47 4.56
C VAL A 842 15.98 -16.25 3.90
N CYS A 843 15.64 -15.07 4.40
CA CYS A 843 16.23 -13.82 3.99
C CYS A 843 17.02 -13.22 5.16
N ASP A 844 18.32 -13.12 4.96
CA ASP A 844 19.26 -12.54 5.92
C ASP A 844 19.55 -11.09 5.53
N VAL A 845 19.45 -10.20 6.51
CA VAL A 845 19.73 -8.76 6.35
C VAL A 845 21.07 -8.43 6.95
N PHE A 846 21.93 -7.82 6.15
CA PHE A 846 23.25 -7.34 6.55
C PHE A 846 23.33 -5.83 6.43
N VAL A 847 24.09 -5.20 7.33
CA VAL A 847 24.50 -3.80 7.23
C VAL A 847 26.01 -3.71 7.42
N ASN A 848 26.62 -2.74 6.76
CA ASN A 848 28.03 -2.47 6.88
C ASN A 848 28.31 -1.72 8.18
N LYS A 849 29.05 -2.36 9.09
CA LYS A 849 29.58 -1.72 10.28
C LYS A 849 31.04 -1.34 10.05
N ILE A 850 31.37 -0.10 10.40
CA ILE A 850 32.76 0.36 10.38
C ILE A 850 33.39 -0.04 11.72
N SER A 851 34.31 -1.00 11.69
CA SER A 851 35.11 -1.41 12.85
C SER A 851 36.48 -0.72 12.80
N LYS A 852 36.95 -0.23 13.95
CA LYS A 852 38.29 0.37 14.06
C LYS A 852 39.29 -0.77 14.26
N ALA A 853 40.13 -1.05 13.27
CA ALA A 853 41.16 -2.06 13.38
C ALA A 853 42.24 -1.58 14.37
N LYS A 854 42.91 -2.52 15.06
CA LYS A 854 43.97 -2.24 16.06
C LYS A 854 45.13 -1.39 15.52
N SER A 855 45.30 -1.29 14.20
CA SER A 855 46.34 -0.51 13.54
C SER A 855 45.74 0.45 12.51
N VAL A 856 45.42 1.67 12.93
CA VAL A 856 45.25 2.93 12.14
C VAL A 856 44.28 2.89 10.93
N GLY A 857 43.54 1.81 10.68
CA GLY A 857 42.57 1.68 9.60
C GLY A 857 41.15 1.41 10.09
N TYR A 858 40.17 1.83 9.29
CA TYR A 858 38.77 1.44 9.44
C TYR A 858 38.50 0.25 8.50
N ASN A 859 37.97 -0.84 9.03
CA ASN A 859 37.48 -1.96 8.23
C ASN A 859 35.96 -1.88 8.13
N LEU A 860 35.44 -2.17 6.93
CA LEU A 860 34.02 -2.33 6.69
C LEU A 860 33.68 -3.82 6.85
N GLU A 861 32.97 -4.19 7.90
CA GLU A 861 32.49 -5.55 8.12
C GLU A 861 30.98 -5.62 7.90
N SER A 862 30.53 -6.54 7.04
CA SER A 862 29.10 -6.81 6.87
C SER A 862 28.59 -7.65 8.06
N ILE A 863 27.65 -7.12 8.84
CA ILE A 863 27.11 -7.79 10.02
C ILE A 863 25.65 -8.16 9.79
N LEU A 864 25.29 -9.40 10.12
CA LEU A 864 23.91 -9.88 10.10
C LEU A 864 23.11 -9.19 11.21
N ILE A 865 21.99 -8.58 10.84
CA ILE A 865 21.10 -7.85 11.74
C ILE A 865 19.86 -8.67 12.08
N THR A 866 19.21 -9.23 11.06
CA THR A 866 17.96 -9.97 11.22
C THR A 866 17.81 -11.00 10.12
N SER A 867 16.99 -12.02 10.38
CA SER A 867 16.64 -13.06 9.43
C SER A 867 15.13 -13.27 9.44
N TYR A 868 14.53 -13.29 8.27
CA TYR A 868 13.13 -13.65 8.11
C TYR A 868 13.01 -15.02 7.44
N LYS A 869 11.98 -15.79 7.81
CA LYS A 869 11.71 -17.11 7.25
C LYS A 869 10.29 -17.20 6.74
N GLU A 870 10.12 -17.67 5.51
CA GLU A 870 8.82 -17.95 4.90
C GLU A 870 8.79 -19.39 4.40
N ASP A 871 7.82 -20.16 4.84
CA ASP A 871 7.64 -21.55 4.41
C ASP A 871 6.82 -21.61 3.12
N PHE A 872 7.24 -22.46 2.19
CA PHE A 872 6.50 -22.73 0.97
C PHE A 872 6.59 -24.20 0.60
N ILE A 873 5.65 -24.65 -0.22
CA ILE A 873 5.54 -26.06 -0.63
C ILE A 873 5.66 -26.14 -2.14
N ILE A 874 6.51 -27.04 -2.60
CA ILE A 874 6.57 -27.48 -3.99
C ILE A 874 5.83 -28.83 -4.06
N ASN A 875 4.67 -28.82 -4.71
CA ASN A 875 3.87 -30.02 -4.94
C ASN A 875 4.25 -30.66 -6.27
N GLY A 876 4.41 -31.99 -6.28
CA GLY A 876 4.54 -32.76 -7.50
C GLY A 876 3.17 -32.90 -8.17
N GLY A 877 3.01 -32.31 -9.36
CA GLY A 877 1.82 -32.54 -10.17
C GLY A 877 1.91 -33.90 -10.84
N THR A 878 0.91 -34.76 -10.63
CA THR A 878 0.83 -36.10 -11.27
C THR A 878 -0.23 -36.18 -12.36
N SER A 879 -1.11 -35.18 -12.42
CA SER A 879 -2.19 -35.00 -13.39
C SER A 879 -2.25 -33.55 -13.85
N LEU A 880 -2.68 -33.27 -15.09
CA LEU A 880 -2.90 -31.88 -15.54
C LEU A 880 -3.92 -31.12 -14.68
N THR A 881 -4.85 -31.85 -14.06
CA THR A 881 -5.84 -31.30 -13.12
C THR A 881 -5.24 -30.80 -11.81
N ASP A 882 -4.01 -31.18 -11.50
CA ASP A 882 -3.30 -30.77 -10.27
C ASP A 882 -2.73 -29.35 -10.42
N PHE A 883 -2.53 -28.87 -11.65
CA PHE A 883 -1.93 -27.58 -11.94
C PHE A 883 -3.01 -26.48 -11.96
N PRO A 884 -2.93 -25.47 -11.07
CA PRO A 884 -3.99 -24.46 -10.92
C PRO A 884 -4.32 -23.69 -12.20
N GLU A 885 -3.30 -23.41 -13.02
CA GLU A 885 -3.42 -22.63 -14.26
C GLU A 885 -4.23 -23.36 -15.33
N ILE A 886 -4.16 -24.70 -15.35
CA ILE A 886 -4.83 -25.54 -16.36
C ILE A 886 -6.10 -26.18 -15.81
N LYS A 887 -6.22 -26.29 -14.48
CA LYS A 887 -7.38 -26.88 -13.82
C LYS A 887 -8.71 -26.25 -14.26
N ALA A 888 -8.72 -24.96 -14.60
CA ALA A 888 -9.91 -24.27 -15.10
C ALA A 888 -10.43 -24.83 -16.45
N ASN A 889 -9.56 -25.45 -17.24
CA ASN A 889 -9.91 -26.10 -18.50
C ASN A 889 -10.54 -27.48 -18.29
N PHE A 890 -10.52 -28.01 -17.06
CA PHE A 890 -11.05 -29.33 -16.72
C PHE A 890 -12.17 -29.23 -15.69
N ASN A 891 -13.30 -29.88 -15.95
CA ASN A 891 -14.44 -29.87 -15.03
C ASN A 891 -14.31 -30.99 -13.99
N ALA A 892 -14.35 -30.63 -12.71
CA ALA A 892 -14.11 -31.53 -11.57
C ALA A 892 -15.12 -32.70 -11.43
N LYS A 893 -16.26 -32.67 -12.15
CA LYS A 893 -17.29 -33.72 -12.11
C LYS A 893 -17.21 -34.71 -13.27
N GLU A 894 -16.30 -34.51 -14.23
CA GLU A 894 -16.28 -35.29 -15.47
C GLU A 894 -15.48 -36.59 -15.33
N THR A 895 -16.03 -37.68 -15.88
CA THR A 895 -15.45 -39.03 -15.86
C THR A 895 -14.32 -39.21 -16.88
N VAL A 896 -14.33 -38.44 -17.98
CA VAL A 896 -13.37 -38.53 -19.10
C VAL A 896 -12.92 -37.14 -19.59
N PRO A 897 -12.25 -36.35 -18.72
CA PRO A 897 -11.96 -34.94 -18.97
C PRO A 897 -11.08 -34.70 -20.22
N TYR A 898 -10.13 -35.61 -20.50
CA TYR A 898 -9.21 -35.46 -21.63
C TYR A 898 -9.85 -35.68 -23.00
N ILE A 899 -10.80 -36.63 -23.12
CA ILE A 899 -11.51 -36.88 -24.38
C ILE A 899 -12.36 -35.66 -24.75
N LYS A 900 -13.08 -35.11 -23.78
CA LYS A 900 -13.91 -33.93 -24.01
C LYS A 900 -13.07 -32.73 -24.44
N GLN A 901 -11.91 -32.53 -23.79
CA GLN A 901 -10.99 -31.47 -24.19
C GLN A 901 -10.48 -31.67 -25.62
N ALA A 902 -10.16 -32.91 -26.02
CA ALA A 902 -9.77 -33.23 -27.40
C ALA A 902 -10.91 -33.01 -28.43
N ILE A 903 -12.17 -33.18 -28.03
CA ILE A 903 -13.35 -32.82 -28.84
C ILE A 903 -13.49 -31.30 -28.94
N ASP A 904 -13.31 -30.57 -27.85
CA ASP A 904 -13.40 -29.11 -27.82
C ASP A 904 -12.29 -28.46 -28.66
N TYR A 905 -11.11 -29.07 -28.76
CA TYR A 905 -10.06 -28.70 -29.73
C TYR A 905 -10.29 -29.23 -31.15
N ASN A 906 -11.39 -29.95 -31.40
CA ASN A 906 -11.75 -30.52 -32.70
C ASN A 906 -10.72 -31.53 -33.26
N TRP A 907 -9.97 -32.20 -32.37
CA TRP A 907 -9.10 -33.32 -32.74
C TRP A 907 -9.89 -34.61 -32.91
N LEU A 908 -10.95 -34.78 -32.11
CA LEU A 908 -11.92 -35.88 -32.18
C LEU A 908 -13.29 -35.37 -32.64
N SER A 909 -13.95 -36.13 -33.51
CA SER A 909 -15.24 -35.76 -34.11
C SER A 909 -16.41 -36.63 -33.62
N PHE A 910 -16.48 -36.90 -32.32
CA PHE A 910 -17.58 -37.64 -31.71
C PHE A 910 -18.72 -36.71 -31.28
N ASP A 911 -19.96 -37.22 -31.28
CA ASP A 911 -21.06 -36.55 -30.59
C ASP A 911 -20.79 -36.57 -29.07
N LYS A 912 -21.04 -35.44 -28.39
CA LYS A 912 -20.80 -35.27 -26.95
C LYS A 912 -21.63 -36.26 -26.12
N ASN A 913 -22.73 -36.76 -26.65
CA ASN A 913 -23.58 -37.74 -25.97
C ASN A 913 -23.03 -39.19 -26.02
N ASP A 914 -22.08 -39.48 -26.90
CA ASP A 914 -21.56 -40.84 -27.11
C ASP A 914 -20.14 -41.04 -26.55
N ILE A 915 -19.59 -40.06 -25.85
CA ILE A 915 -18.19 -40.06 -25.36
C ILE A 915 -17.87 -41.33 -24.55
N ASP A 916 -18.76 -41.72 -23.63
CA ASP A 916 -18.55 -42.91 -22.79
C ASP A 916 -18.49 -44.21 -23.62
N LEU A 917 -19.25 -44.27 -24.72
CA LEU A 917 -19.31 -45.42 -25.62
C LEU A 917 -18.01 -45.59 -26.43
N PHE A 918 -17.40 -44.48 -26.85
CA PHE A 918 -16.18 -44.47 -27.65
C PHE A 918 -14.89 -44.44 -26.82
N SER A 919 -14.97 -44.07 -25.54
CA SER A 919 -13.80 -43.85 -24.67
C SER A 919 -12.82 -45.03 -24.63
N ASN A 920 -13.33 -46.26 -24.53
CA ASN A 920 -12.53 -47.49 -24.42
C ASN A 920 -12.36 -48.21 -25.77
N GLN A 921 -12.79 -47.62 -26.88
CA GLN A 921 -12.61 -48.24 -28.20
C GLN A 921 -11.15 -48.14 -28.66
N ALA A 922 -10.63 -49.24 -29.21
CA ALA A 922 -9.29 -49.30 -29.78
C ALA A 922 -9.18 -48.41 -31.03
N VAL A 923 -8.08 -47.67 -31.15
CA VAL A 923 -7.86 -46.71 -32.22
C VAL A 923 -7.05 -47.34 -33.35
N THR A 924 -7.48 -47.11 -34.60
CA THR A 924 -6.74 -47.57 -35.77
C THR A 924 -5.59 -46.62 -36.10
N ARG A 925 -4.60 -47.09 -36.87
CA ARG A 925 -3.48 -46.26 -37.32
C ARG A 925 -3.95 -45.02 -38.10
N LEU A 926 -4.95 -45.17 -38.97
CA LEU A 926 -5.50 -44.05 -39.74
C LEU A 926 -6.20 -43.03 -38.86
N ASP A 927 -6.99 -43.48 -37.87
CA ASP A 927 -7.68 -42.59 -36.94
C ASP A 927 -6.66 -41.80 -36.10
N PHE A 928 -5.61 -42.44 -35.61
CA PHE A 928 -4.57 -41.75 -34.85
C PHE A 928 -3.80 -40.72 -35.68
N ILE A 929 -3.44 -41.05 -36.93
CA ILE A 929 -2.76 -40.10 -37.83
C ILE A 929 -3.65 -38.90 -38.14
N GLU A 930 -4.95 -39.11 -38.35
CA GLU A 930 -5.90 -38.02 -38.51
C GLU A 930 -5.91 -37.10 -37.27
N ILE A 931 -5.99 -37.68 -36.07
CA ILE A 931 -5.98 -36.93 -34.81
C ILE A 931 -4.70 -36.11 -34.66
N VAL A 932 -3.53 -36.71 -34.91
CA VAL A 932 -2.24 -36.01 -34.83
C VAL A 932 -2.12 -34.92 -35.89
N GLY A 933 -2.59 -35.18 -37.12
CA GLY A 933 -2.63 -34.16 -38.18
C GLY A 933 -3.50 -32.96 -37.79
N ARG A 934 -4.65 -33.18 -37.14
CA ARG A 934 -5.50 -32.10 -36.61
C ARG A 934 -4.82 -31.35 -35.47
N PHE A 935 -4.16 -32.07 -34.55
CA PHE A 935 -3.40 -31.49 -33.45
C PHE A 935 -2.29 -30.56 -33.97
N LEU A 936 -1.49 -31.01 -34.96
CA LEU A 936 -0.40 -30.23 -35.52
C LEU A 936 -0.90 -28.91 -36.15
N LEU A 937 -1.97 -28.98 -36.95
CA LEU A 937 -2.58 -27.78 -37.56
C LEU A 937 -3.05 -26.77 -36.52
N GLU A 938 -3.61 -27.26 -35.41
CA GLU A 938 -4.15 -26.40 -34.36
C GLU A 938 -3.05 -25.83 -33.45
N GLU A 939 -1.94 -26.55 -33.23
CA GLU A 939 -0.73 -26.05 -32.56
C GLU A 939 0.11 -25.09 -33.43
N GLY A 940 -0.33 -24.83 -34.68
CA GLY A 940 0.26 -23.81 -35.55
C GLY A 940 1.26 -24.34 -36.58
N ALA A 941 1.22 -25.63 -36.91
CA ALA A 941 1.90 -26.13 -38.10
C ALA A 941 1.44 -25.32 -39.32
N GLN A 942 2.40 -24.77 -40.06
CA GLN A 942 2.10 -23.92 -41.20
C GLN A 942 1.56 -24.79 -42.32
N ASN A 943 0.37 -24.48 -42.83
CA ASN A 943 -0.13 -25.08 -44.07
C ASN A 943 0.74 -24.62 -45.26
N ARG A 944 1.92 -25.22 -45.37
CA ARG A 944 2.87 -24.96 -46.43
C ARG A 944 2.37 -25.71 -47.64
N ASN A 945 2.33 -25.04 -48.78
CA ASN A 945 1.92 -25.65 -50.04
C ASN A 945 3.06 -26.52 -50.62
N ILE A 946 3.57 -27.45 -49.80
CA ILE A 946 4.60 -28.43 -50.13
C ILE A 946 3.88 -29.62 -50.73
N GLU A 947 4.30 -30.08 -51.90
CA GLU A 947 3.79 -31.29 -52.51
C GLU A 947 4.45 -32.50 -51.84
N VAL A 948 3.64 -33.40 -51.26
CA VAL A 948 4.11 -34.61 -50.58
C VAL A 948 3.67 -35.80 -51.40
N ASP A 949 4.60 -36.67 -51.73
CA ASP A 949 4.31 -37.89 -52.47
C ASP A 949 3.69 -38.97 -51.56
N LEU A 950 2.36 -38.97 -51.47
CA LEU A 950 1.63 -40.01 -50.75
C LEU A 950 1.66 -41.38 -51.46
N THR A 951 2.13 -41.46 -52.72
CA THR A 951 2.25 -42.74 -53.45
C THR A 951 3.36 -43.63 -52.90
N TYR A 952 4.19 -43.09 -52.00
CA TYR A 952 5.07 -43.88 -51.13
C TYR A 952 4.33 -45.03 -50.43
N TYR A 953 3.06 -44.81 -50.02
CA TYR A 953 2.25 -45.85 -49.38
C TYR A 953 1.57 -46.75 -50.42
N LYS A 954 1.96 -48.03 -50.47
CA LYS A 954 1.40 -49.01 -51.42
C LYS A 954 -0.08 -49.32 -51.19
N ASP A 955 -0.60 -48.97 -50.03
CA ASP A 955 -2.00 -49.14 -49.61
C ASP A 955 -2.76 -47.82 -49.52
N LEU A 956 -2.28 -46.76 -50.18
CA LEU A 956 -2.94 -45.44 -50.24
C LEU A 956 -4.41 -45.52 -50.70
N SER A 957 -4.74 -46.46 -51.59
CA SER A 957 -6.12 -46.66 -52.08
C SER A 957 -7.11 -47.03 -50.98
N LEU A 958 -6.64 -47.54 -49.84
CA LEU A 958 -7.47 -47.84 -48.66
C LEU A 958 -7.76 -46.61 -47.79
N ILE A 959 -7.16 -45.46 -48.10
CA ILE A 959 -7.29 -44.23 -47.30
C ILE A 959 -8.28 -43.27 -48.00
N PRO A 960 -9.41 -42.92 -47.34
CA PRO A 960 -10.39 -41.97 -47.90
C PRO A 960 -9.75 -40.61 -48.24
N LYS A 961 -10.16 -40.02 -49.37
CA LYS A 961 -9.60 -38.76 -49.87
C LYS A 961 -9.72 -37.62 -48.85
N GLU A 962 -10.81 -37.55 -48.08
CA GLU A 962 -10.99 -36.51 -47.06
C GLU A 962 -9.96 -36.59 -45.92
N LYS A 963 -9.40 -37.77 -45.65
CA LYS A 963 -8.38 -37.99 -44.60
C LYS A 963 -6.94 -37.79 -45.10
N GLN A 964 -6.72 -37.84 -46.42
CA GLN A 964 -5.38 -37.71 -47.01
C GLN A 964 -4.72 -36.36 -46.74
N LYS A 965 -5.50 -35.28 -46.54
CA LYS A 965 -4.96 -33.97 -46.15
C LYS A 965 -4.28 -33.99 -44.77
N PHE A 966 -4.79 -34.77 -43.82
CA PHE A 966 -4.19 -34.89 -42.48
C PHE A 966 -2.98 -35.82 -42.50
N LEU A 967 -3.02 -36.88 -43.32
CA LEU A 967 -1.85 -37.71 -43.59
C LEU A 967 -0.72 -36.90 -44.23
N LYS A 968 -1.05 -36.01 -45.17
CA LYS A 968 -0.09 -35.08 -45.77
C LYS A 968 0.57 -34.22 -44.70
N GLU A 969 -0.21 -33.57 -43.85
CA GLU A 969 0.31 -32.73 -42.76
C GLU A 969 1.20 -33.52 -41.80
N TYR A 970 0.74 -34.70 -41.38
CA TYR A 970 1.50 -35.61 -40.53
C TYR A 970 2.86 -35.94 -41.14
N VAL A 971 2.93 -36.22 -42.45
CA VAL A 971 4.18 -36.55 -43.12
C VAL A 971 5.10 -35.34 -43.26
N ILE A 972 4.56 -34.13 -43.49
CA ILE A 972 5.35 -32.90 -43.57
C ILE A 972 6.08 -32.65 -42.26
N GLU A 973 5.34 -32.72 -41.15
CA GLU A 973 5.85 -32.28 -39.85
C GLU A 973 6.57 -33.41 -39.08
N LEU A 974 6.12 -34.65 -39.19
CA LEU A 974 6.64 -35.81 -38.43
C LEU A 974 7.32 -36.88 -39.29
N GLY A 975 7.31 -36.74 -40.61
CA GLY A 975 7.92 -37.66 -41.57
C GLY A 975 7.09 -38.90 -41.90
N TYR A 976 7.55 -39.69 -42.87
CA TYR A 976 6.89 -40.95 -43.26
C TYR A 976 6.91 -41.99 -42.14
N GLY A 977 5.84 -42.77 -42.07
CA GLY A 977 5.69 -43.96 -41.22
C GLY A 977 5.46 -45.22 -42.06
N GLY A 978 4.89 -46.25 -41.43
CA GLY A 978 4.54 -47.51 -42.09
C GLY A 978 5.49 -48.66 -41.78
N ASP A 979 5.22 -49.81 -42.39
CA ASP A 979 6.02 -51.03 -42.25
C ASP A 979 7.17 -51.10 -43.27
N GLN A 980 7.98 -52.15 -43.16
CA GLN A 980 9.12 -52.42 -44.06
C GLN A 980 8.72 -52.57 -45.54
N ASN A 981 7.45 -52.79 -45.83
CA ASN A 981 6.93 -52.93 -47.19
C ASN A 981 6.34 -51.63 -47.74
N GLN A 982 6.49 -50.51 -47.03
CA GLN A 982 5.89 -49.22 -47.33
C GLN A 982 4.36 -49.26 -47.31
N LYS A 983 3.77 -50.00 -46.36
CA LYS A 983 2.33 -49.98 -46.09
C LYS A 983 2.01 -49.28 -44.78
N LEU A 984 0.94 -48.50 -44.77
CA LEU A 984 0.44 -47.86 -43.56
C LEU A 984 -0.37 -48.83 -42.68
N ASN A 985 -1.08 -49.77 -43.32
CA ASN A 985 -2.09 -50.65 -42.74
C ASN A 985 -3.17 -49.85 -41.99
N PRO A 986 -3.96 -49.00 -42.69
CA PRO A 986 -4.77 -47.94 -42.07
C PRO A 986 -5.80 -48.43 -41.03
N TYR A 987 -6.34 -49.64 -41.19
CA TYR A 987 -7.36 -50.20 -40.32
C TYR A 987 -6.82 -51.13 -39.22
N GLN A 988 -5.50 -51.33 -39.16
CA GLN A 988 -4.88 -52.07 -38.06
C GLN A 988 -4.89 -51.19 -36.79
N TYR A 989 -5.09 -51.81 -35.63
CA TYR A 989 -4.99 -51.10 -34.36
C TYR A 989 -3.58 -50.59 -34.11
N LEU A 990 -3.49 -49.37 -33.59
CA LEU A 990 -2.23 -48.74 -33.20
C LEU A 990 -1.66 -49.44 -31.97
N THR A 991 -0.40 -49.84 -32.05
CA THR A 991 0.29 -50.44 -30.89
C THR A 991 0.90 -49.37 -29.99
N ARG A 992 1.08 -49.68 -28.70
CA ARG A 992 1.73 -48.80 -27.72
C ARG A 992 3.15 -48.37 -28.13
N ALA A 993 3.92 -49.27 -28.73
CA ALA A 993 5.26 -48.96 -29.23
C ALA A 993 5.25 -47.93 -30.37
N GLU A 994 4.36 -48.11 -31.36
CA GLU A 994 4.20 -47.18 -32.47
C GLU A 994 3.77 -45.80 -31.98
N PHE A 995 2.80 -45.77 -31.06
CA PHE A 995 2.33 -44.54 -30.45
C PHE A 995 3.43 -43.77 -29.71
N ALA A 996 4.26 -44.46 -28.91
CA ALA A 996 5.38 -43.83 -28.20
C ALA A 996 6.37 -43.18 -29.18
N VAL A 997 6.68 -43.84 -30.29
CA VAL A 997 7.58 -43.31 -31.32
C VAL A 997 7.00 -42.06 -31.99
N ILE A 998 5.69 -42.05 -32.25
CA ILE A 998 5.01 -40.90 -32.87
C ILE A 998 4.96 -39.72 -31.89
N LEU A 999 4.61 -39.96 -30.62
CA LEU A 999 4.64 -38.93 -29.58
C LEU A 999 6.04 -38.35 -29.38
N ASP A 1000 7.08 -39.18 -29.46
CA ASP A 1000 8.46 -38.72 -29.36
C ASP A 1000 8.82 -37.75 -30.51
N ARG A 1001 8.41 -38.08 -31.75
CA ARG A 1001 8.54 -37.16 -32.90
C ARG A 1001 7.74 -35.87 -32.69
N LEU A 1002 6.55 -35.96 -32.12
CA LEU A 1002 5.71 -34.81 -31.78
C LEU A 1002 6.41 -33.88 -30.77
N LEU A 1003 7.05 -34.44 -29.75
CA LEU A 1003 7.83 -33.68 -28.77
C LEU A 1003 9.04 -32.99 -29.42
N LEU A 1004 9.75 -33.67 -30.31
CA LEU A 1004 10.86 -33.08 -31.07
C LEU A 1004 10.40 -31.96 -32.01
N TRP A 1005 9.23 -32.11 -32.62
CA TRP A 1005 8.61 -31.04 -33.41
C TRP A 1005 8.27 -29.83 -32.53
N LYS A 1006 7.66 -30.07 -31.37
CA LYS A 1006 7.29 -29.01 -30.42
C LYS A 1006 8.52 -28.30 -29.83
N GLN A 1007 9.57 -29.05 -29.55
CA GLN A 1007 10.89 -28.51 -29.16
C GLN A 1007 11.37 -27.47 -30.16
N LYS A 1008 11.38 -27.82 -31.45
CA LYS A 1008 11.79 -26.92 -32.53
C LYS A 1008 10.93 -25.65 -32.58
N MET A 1009 9.61 -25.78 -32.40
CA MET A 1009 8.70 -24.63 -32.33
C MET A 1009 8.98 -23.69 -31.15
N LEU A 1010 9.41 -24.23 -30.00
CA LEU A 1010 9.82 -23.44 -28.84
C LEU A 1010 11.18 -22.76 -29.07
N ASP A 1011 12.13 -23.47 -29.69
CA ASP A 1011 13.44 -22.93 -30.06
C ASP A 1011 13.29 -21.76 -31.06
N ASP A 1012 12.41 -21.89 -32.06
CA ASP A 1012 12.06 -20.82 -33.01
C ASP A 1012 11.46 -19.58 -32.30
N LYS A 1013 10.86 -19.77 -31.11
CA LYS A 1013 10.34 -18.70 -30.24
C LYS A 1013 11.36 -18.19 -29.22
N ASN A 1014 12.62 -18.62 -29.29
CA ASN A 1014 13.69 -18.36 -28.32
C ASN A 1014 13.37 -18.84 -26.88
N ILE A 1015 12.53 -19.87 -26.74
CA ILE A 1015 12.22 -20.48 -25.44
C ILE A 1015 13.16 -21.67 -25.23
N ASN A 1016 14.22 -21.47 -24.43
CA ASN A 1016 15.15 -22.54 -24.10
C ASN A 1016 14.51 -23.56 -23.12
N LEU A 1017 14.06 -24.70 -23.64
CA LEU A 1017 13.49 -25.83 -22.90
C LEU A 1017 13.85 -27.10 -23.65
N ASN A 1018 14.78 -27.94 -23.20
CA ASN A 1018 15.15 -29.18 -23.90
C ASN A 1018 14.51 -30.41 -23.24
N PHE A 1019 13.48 -30.99 -23.87
CA PHE A 1019 12.80 -32.19 -23.35
C PHE A 1019 13.72 -33.40 -23.15
N SER A 1020 14.83 -33.49 -23.87
CA SER A 1020 15.78 -34.60 -23.73
C SER A 1020 16.67 -34.48 -22.49
N GLU A 1021 17.03 -33.26 -22.09
CA GLU A 1021 17.88 -33.02 -20.90
C GLU A 1021 17.09 -33.17 -19.59
N LEU A 1022 15.77 -32.93 -19.64
CA LEU A 1022 14.86 -33.02 -18.52
C LEU A 1022 14.68 -34.45 -17.96
N VAL A 1023 15.04 -35.47 -18.73
CA VAL A 1023 14.88 -36.90 -18.37
C VAL A 1023 16.19 -37.52 -17.86
N VAL A 1024 17.32 -36.81 -17.98
CA VAL A 1024 18.68 -37.34 -17.70
C VAL A 1024 19.13 -37.09 -16.25
N ASN A 1025 18.41 -36.28 -15.47
CA ASN A 1025 18.73 -35.96 -14.06
C ASN A 1025 17.99 -36.83 -13.04
#